data_AF-W9LDT0-F1
#
_entry.id   AF-W9LDT0-F1
#
_cell.length_a   1.000
_cell.length_b   1.000
_cell.length_c   1.000
_cell.angle_alpha   90.00
_cell.angle_beta   90.00
_cell.angle_gamma   90.00
#
_symmetry.space_group_name_H-M   'P 1'
#
loop_
_entity.id
_entity.type
_entity.pdbx_description
1 polymer ?
#
loop_
_entity_poly.entity_id
_entity_poly.type
_entity_poly.pdbx_seq_one_letter_code
_entity_poly.pdbx_strand_id
1 'polypeptide(L)'
;MEPGEGSFLRFCCFVRSFQCERVPCDLLVRACEAKPTWSSSGEVVEKLPLEAGVPEWLVDFYDTNKSLFHNPDIGARIGCMELIVENGVPYFEVAKARQPELELYQLLSIADERSMAQERITVVLQAFPSINIEIIGEEIVDRLMDIATRSVLPLLSCVTDADIKDWLLPNNHRELESHVFSLLEFLYQVIAILGIEHPLLPLSLPERILSIVPHGTGNDCIAYLQKMADIWNRSPYNGQNALQCNFLSSEARADERSHAMLGYLLSLQDGHFAEALSTWQPLLSNRPSKMEYLAAISFCDQSRLSLIGKPAFLTFDTWVLEGLLRSRRKQHDQAAKVLEATRVELMSRYRPCSMQVGIVIAELANCYNILRREALAEITLTPTLEVRLASNLSNRRDGIYLRLALADSFIGQARYQDAVPVLESVIDKPNISATFRMMSALRLARSRRRMHDNAQKAFEPNSPLWTGLSLLGSVPEVLVMEYFEELGCSISEIPNRQMDSSRNTQELIEAVNSVLCTSSSLSDKPCWEWYAKCQQEFLGQITKATKTNKGKEREEVLQNEDLHRMGTPISPQTSPCLPPRVDDHKSDDEGPWSERLVLSFDGGGVRAISSLLILKRIMHQIMVLELTHPDGPSYSCGSVPWTEDESGVPELPKESDRVDGFLPCHYFDYMAGTSTGGLNSIMLGRVRMTVDRAIDNFIDFGNSVFGHLQLFHVTSAYFRPRAKYSAVKACEAFKKIVTSRFPSTLSEALSLVSLCPWATFVMDGGCTKTMAISYRVDDNVEKAHIWRSYDYPDSNTCLDRSAEIWEVAMATSATPGYFSPIKINGATYIDGSLVANNPSYRALREVSSIHSKAPVVFVNIGTGRQVGTNVIFRSDAKWRDRPWSERLQHPNRLFQYTTTEFYAETETKEWLELAERMGLEKAYRLSVEGDLQTIPYDDWRPAGTGKKTLQKITDFTEEYLRKDEVRDIINSIAHEAVRIRRARAITGRWEAFAKGYASDSEWINADR
;
A
#
# COMPACT_ATOMS: atom_id res chain seq x y z
N MET A 1 -7.48 64.85 20.47
CA MET A 1 -7.79 63.42 20.52
C MET A 1 -8.18 63.09 21.94
N GLU A 2 -9.34 62.48 22.14
CA GLU A 2 -9.69 61.93 23.46
C GLU A 2 -8.65 60.85 23.85
N PRO A 3 -8.44 60.56 25.16
CA PRO A 3 -7.43 59.61 25.64
C PRO A 3 -7.50 58.17 25.10
N GLY A 4 -8.50 57.82 24.28
CA GLY A 4 -8.61 56.54 23.57
C GLY A 4 -8.40 56.60 22.05
N GLU A 5 -8.55 57.75 21.40
CA GLU A 5 -8.46 57.82 19.92
C GLU A 5 -7.05 57.52 19.39
N GLY A 6 -6.01 57.90 20.14
CA GLY A 6 -4.61 57.67 19.75
C GLY A 6 -4.18 56.20 19.79
N SER A 7 -4.68 55.42 20.76
CA SER A 7 -4.34 54.00 20.89
C SER A 7 -5.03 53.15 19.81
N PHE A 8 -6.30 53.45 19.51
CA PHE A 8 -7.03 52.86 18.39
C PHE A 8 -6.39 53.20 17.04
N LEU A 9 -5.91 54.44 16.86
CA LEU A 9 -5.23 54.85 15.64
C LEU A 9 -3.89 54.11 15.44
N ARG A 10 -3.08 53.97 16.49
CA ARG A 10 -1.84 53.17 16.46
C ARG A 10 -2.13 51.70 16.15
N PHE A 11 -3.15 51.12 16.78
CA PHE A 11 -3.59 49.75 16.50
C PHE A 11 -4.00 49.56 15.03
N CYS A 12 -4.79 50.50 14.47
CA CYS A 12 -5.16 50.48 13.06
C CYS A 12 -3.93 50.53 12.14
N CYS A 13 -2.95 51.39 12.45
CA CYS A 13 -1.71 51.47 11.68
C CYS A 13 -0.93 50.15 11.75
N PHE A 14 -0.83 49.55 12.93
CA PHE A 14 -0.14 48.28 13.14
C PHE A 14 -0.79 47.14 12.35
N VAL A 15 -2.11 46.97 12.44
CA VAL A 15 -2.84 45.92 11.70
C VAL A 15 -2.70 46.10 10.19
N ARG A 16 -2.79 47.34 9.67
CA ARG A 16 -2.57 47.64 8.25
C ARG A 16 -1.14 47.35 7.80
N SER A 17 -0.18 47.43 8.72
CA SER A 17 1.23 47.24 8.39
C SER A 17 1.57 45.80 8.00
N PHE A 18 0.69 44.83 8.28
CA PHE A 18 0.81 43.44 7.80
C PHE A 18 0.56 43.28 6.29
N GLN A 19 0.05 44.31 5.60
CA GLN A 19 -0.21 44.27 4.15
C GLN A 19 -1.16 43.14 3.70
N CYS A 20 -1.97 42.63 4.62
CA CYS A 20 -3.04 41.65 4.35
C CYS A 20 -4.40 42.36 4.30
N GLU A 21 -5.30 41.92 3.41
CA GLU A 21 -6.68 42.42 3.36
C GLU A 21 -7.47 42.03 4.63
N ARG A 22 -7.14 40.87 5.20
CA ARG A 22 -7.74 40.31 6.39
C ARG A 22 -6.67 39.85 7.37
N VAL A 23 -6.80 40.25 8.63
CA VAL A 23 -5.91 39.82 9.73
C VAL A 23 -6.75 39.05 10.75
N PRO A 24 -6.51 37.74 10.97
CA PRO A 24 -7.25 36.95 11.96
C PRO A 24 -7.03 37.52 13.36
N CYS A 25 -8.10 37.64 14.15
CA CYS A 25 -7.97 38.09 15.54
C CYS A 25 -7.09 37.15 16.36
N ASP A 26 -7.09 35.85 16.03
CA ASP A 26 -6.20 34.84 16.63
C ASP A 26 -4.72 35.23 16.59
N LEU A 27 -4.25 35.98 15.59
CA LEU A 27 -2.87 36.48 15.56
C LEU A 27 -2.60 37.33 16.81
N LEU A 28 -3.49 38.28 17.09
CA LEU A 28 -3.32 39.27 18.13
C LEU A 28 -3.64 38.68 19.51
N VAL A 29 -4.68 37.85 19.61
CA VAL A 29 -5.00 37.09 20.84
C VAL A 29 -3.79 36.27 21.26
N ARG A 30 -3.23 35.48 20.34
CA ARG A 30 -2.11 34.59 20.65
C ARG A 30 -0.80 35.33 20.90
N ALA A 31 -0.60 36.48 20.29
CA ALA A 31 0.54 37.33 20.59
C ALA A 31 0.44 37.94 22.01
N CYS A 32 -0.76 38.36 22.42
CA CYS A 32 -0.98 39.06 23.67
C CYS A 32 -1.36 38.15 24.85
N GLU A 33 -1.49 36.84 24.65
CA GLU A 33 -1.72 35.86 25.72
C GLU A 33 -0.48 35.00 26.00
N ALA A 34 -0.42 34.45 27.22
CA ALA A 34 0.59 33.47 27.56
C ALA A 34 0.40 32.23 26.67
N LYS A 35 1.50 31.74 26.11
CA LYS A 35 1.49 30.62 25.16
C LYS A 35 2.41 29.49 25.65
N PRO A 36 2.03 28.21 25.47
CA PRO A 36 2.94 27.10 25.71
C PRO A 36 4.09 27.09 24.68
N THR A 37 5.32 26.92 25.16
CA THR A 37 6.55 26.80 24.37
C THR A 37 7.47 25.72 24.95
N TRP A 38 8.50 25.34 24.22
CA TRP A 38 9.51 24.39 24.69
C TRP A 38 10.62 25.09 25.47
N SER A 39 10.90 24.65 26.69
CA SER A 39 12.09 25.04 27.46
C SER A 39 13.35 24.41 26.86
N SER A 40 14.54 24.87 27.25
CA SER A 40 15.81 24.24 26.87
C SER A 40 15.85 22.74 27.16
N SER A 41 15.26 22.32 28.29
CA SER A 41 15.15 20.91 28.68
C SER A 41 14.09 20.10 27.92
N GLY A 42 13.48 20.65 26.86
CA GLY A 42 12.44 19.98 26.08
C GLY A 42 11.12 19.75 26.84
N GLU A 43 10.85 20.58 27.87
CA GLU A 43 9.63 20.55 28.67
C GLU A 43 8.68 21.70 28.29
N VAL A 44 7.39 21.52 28.52
CA VAL A 44 6.37 22.55 28.23
C VAL A 44 6.41 23.63 29.30
N VAL A 45 6.61 24.88 28.90
CA VAL A 45 6.59 26.07 29.76
C VAL A 45 5.73 27.16 29.14
N GLU A 46 5.15 28.03 29.96
CA GLU A 46 4.42 29.22 29.47
C GLU A 46 5.41 30.36 29.20
N LYS A 47 5.26 30.99 28.03
CA LYS A 47 6.00 32.19 27.65
C LYS A 47 5.06 33.38 27.65
N LEU A 48 5.37 34.39 28.45
CA LEU A 48 4.55 35.60 28.55
C LEU A 48 4.78 36.53 27.33
N PRO A 49 3.77 37.31 26.90
CA PRO A 49 3.89 38.22 25.76
C PRO A 49 5.07 39.18 25.86
N LEU A 50 5.25 39.83 27.02
CA LEU A 50 6.33 40.79 27.24
C LEU A 50 7.71 40.12 27.22
N GLU A 51 7.81 38.89 27.74
CA GLU A 51 9.04 38.08 27.66
C GLU A 51 9.37 37.67 26.22
N ALA A 52 8.36 37.58 25.36
CA ALA A 52 8.54 37.34 23.93
C ALA A 52 8.92 38.59 23.14
N GLY A 53 8.93 39.78 23.78
CA GLY A 53 9.20 41.07 23.14
C GLY A 53 7.96 41.68 22.48
N VAL A 54 6.75 41.20 22.79
CA VAL A 54 5.52 41.82 22.31
C VAL A 54 5.40 43.22 22.91
N PRO A 55 5.08 44.26 22.12
CA PRO A 55 5.07 45.63 22.62
C PRO A 55 4.07 45.84 23.75
N GLU A 56 4.49 46.51 24.81
CA GLU A 56 3.65 46.79 26.00
C GLU A 56 2.35 47.49 25.61
N TRP A 57 2.41 48.48 24.70
CA TRP A 57 1.22 49.19 24.24
C TRP A 57 0.18 48.27 23.60
N LEU A 58 0.60 47.19 22.95
CA LEU A 58 -0.29 46.24 22.28
C LEU A 58 -0.92 45.28 23.31
N VAL A 59 -0.15 44.87 24.32
CA VAL A 59 -0.67 44.09 25.45
C VAL A 59 -1.69 44.90 26.24
N ASP A 60 -1.38 46.15 26.57
CA ASP A 60 -2.29 47.07 27.26
C ASP A 60 -3.57 47.33 26.44
N PHE A 61 -3.41 47.54 25.13
CA PHE A 61 -4.55 47.72 24.23
C PHE A 61 -5.43 46.47 24.20
N TYR A 62 -4.82 45.29 24.12
CA TYR A 62 -5.52 44.01 24.16
C TYR A 62 -6.28 43.81 25.46
N ASP A 63 -5.62 44.00 26.61
CA ASP A 63 -6.21 43.82 27.93
C ASP A 63 -7.39 44.77 28.18
N THR A 64 -7.26 46.03 27.73
CA THR A 64 -8.32 47.04 27.82
C THR A 64 -9.52 46.69 26.93
N ASN A 65 -9.28 46.01 25.81
CA ASN A 65 -10.28 45.73 24.78
C ASN A 65 -10.56 44.23 24.58
N LYS A 66 -10.44 43.38 25.61
CA LYS A 66 -10.60 41.91 25.47
C LYS A 66 -11.89 41.47 24.78
N SER A 67 -13.01 42.17 25.01
CA SER A 67 -14.30 41.88 24.36
C SER A 67 -14.20 41.97 22.84
N LEU A 68 -13.38 42.88 22.31
CA LEU A 68 -13.14 43.09 20.89
C LEU A 68 -12.53 41.87 20.19
N PHE A 69 -11.85 41.00 20.93
CA PHE A 69 -11.15 39.85 20.37
C PHE A 69 -11.91 38.53 20.63
N HIS A 70 -12.50 38.39 21.82
CA HIS A 70 -13.14 37.14 22.26
C HIS A 70 -14.66 37.08 22.02
N ASN A 71 -15.36 38.22 22.03
CA ASN A 71 -16.80 38.30 21.77
C ASN A 71 -17.09 39.50 20.86
N PRO A 72 -16.63 39.44 19.61
CA PRO A 72 -16.52 40.65 18.84
C PRO A 72 -17.87 40.94 18.17
N ASP A 73 -18.37 42.18 18.29
CA ASP A 73 -19.64 42.59 17.69
C ASP A 73 -19.52 42.56 16.17
N ILE A 74 -20.14 41.56 15.54
CA ILE A 74 -20.01 41.30 14.09
C ILE A 74 -20.53 42.51 13.29
N GLY A 75 -19.70 43.04 12.41
CA GLY A 75 -19.98 44.27 11.64
C GLY A 75 -19.61 45.57 12.36
N ALA A 76 -19.06 45.51 13.58
CA ALA A 76 -18.50 46.68 14.24
C ALA A 76 -17.31 47.23 13.46
N ARG A 77 -17.26 48.57 13.35
CA ARG A 77 -16.14 49.28 12.73
C ARG A 77 -15.19 49.84 13.76
N ILE A 78 -13.91 49.64 13.51
CA ILE A 78 -12.80 50.12 14.34
C ILE A 78 -11.88 50.94 13.44
N GLY A 79 -12.07 52.26 13.45
CA GLY A 79 -11.43 53.15 12.49
C GLY A 79 -11.78 52.75 11.06
N CYS A 80 -10.77 52.37 10.27
CA CYS A 80 -10.93 51.92 8.88
C CYS A 80 -11.08 50.39 8.71
N MET A 81 -11.20 49.63 9.80
CA MET A 81 -11.34 48.18 9.76
C MET A 81 -12.75 47.77 10.16
N GLU A 82 -13.23 46.70 9.53
CA GLU A 82 -14.50 46.06 9.83
C GLU A 82 -14.24 44.67 10.38
N LEU A 83 -14.92 44.32 11.46
CA LEU A 83 -14.80 43.00 12.03
C LEU A 83 -15.82 42.05 11.38
N ILE A 84 -15.30 41.02 10.74
CA ILE A 84 -16.08 39.98 10.07
C ILE A 84 -15.82 38.63 10.72
N VAL A 85 -16.79 37.71 10.60
CA VAL A 85 -16.63 36.32 11.03
C VAL A 85 -16.83 35.41 9.84
N GLU A 86 -15.83 34.57 9.59
CA GLU A 86 -15.88 33.57 8.53
C GLU A 86 -15.63 32.17 9.13
N ASN A 87 -16.58 31.26 8.95
CA ASN A 87 -16.50 29.87 9.46
C ASN A 87 -16.17 29.75 10.95
N GLY A 88 -16.66 30.70 11.75
CA GLY A 88 -16.43 30.75 13.20
C GLY A 88 -15.06 31.33 13.60
N VAL A 89 -14.33 31.93 12.66
CA VAL A 89 -13.07 32.63 12.91
C VAL A 89 -13.27 34.14 12.68
N PRO A 90 -12.97 34.99 13.67
CA PRO A 90 -13.05 36.44 13.52
C PRO A 90 -11.80 37.02 12.83
N TYR A 91 -12.02 38.00 11.95
CA TYR A 91 -10.98 38.73 11.22
C TYR A 91 -11.22 40.24 11.29
N PHE A 92 -10.13 40.99 11.35
CA PHE A 92 -10.12 42.41 10.98
C PHE A 92 -9.93 42.52 9.47
N GLU A 93 -10.98 42.94 8.76
CA GLU A 93 -10.91 43.25 7.33
C GLU A 93 -10.64 44.75 7.17
N VAL A 94 -9.55 45.11 6.50
CA VAL A 94 -9.25 46.53 6.27
C VAL A 94 -10.13 47.03 5.12
N ALA A 95 -11.10 47.88 5.46
CA ALA A 95 -12.04 48.42 4.48
C ALA A 95 -11.32 49.38 3.52
N LYS A 96 -11.89 49.57 2.31
CA LYS A 96 -11.47 50.63 1.38
C LYS A 96 -11.65 51.98 2.08
N ALA A 97 -10.55 52.53 2.61
CA ALA A 97 -10.55 53.75 3.42
C ALA A 97 -11.19 54.92 2.66
N ARG A 98 -11.94 55.79 3.35
CA ARG A 98 -12.45 57.02 2.75
C ARG A 98 -11.28 58.00 2.58
N GLN A 99 -11.28 58.82 1.52
CA GLN A 99 -10.17 59.75 1.21
C GLN A 99 -9.62 60.58 2.39
N PRO A 100 -10.43 61.10 3.34
CA PRO A 100 -9.93 61.89 4.47
C PRO A 100 -9.13 61.06 5.50
N GLU A 101 -9.42 59.77 5.61
CA GLU A 101 -8.73 58.85 6.54
C GLU A 101 -7.33 58.51 6.00
N LEU A 102 -7.20 58.33 4.67
CA LEU A 102 -5.92 58.08 4.00
C LEU A 102 -4.86 59.16 4.26
N GLU A 103 -5.25 60.43 4.30
CA GLU A 103 -4.33 61.56 4.53
C GLU A 103 -3.78 61.57 5.96
N LEU A 104 -4.60 61.23 6.97
CA LEU A 104 -4.18 61.12 8.37
C LEU A 104 -3.22 59.93 8.60
N TYR A 105 -3.44 58.83 7.87
CA TYR A 105 -2.59 57.64 7.93
C TYR A 105 -1.24 57.81 7.21
N GLN A 106 -1.19 58.55 6.10
CA GLN A 106 0.05 58.87 5.39
C GLN A 106 1.00 59.75 6.22
N LEU A 107 0.47 60.58 7.12
CA LEU A 107 1.27 61.40 8.03
C LEU A 107 1.94 60.60 9.17
N LEU A 108 1.39 59.44 9.54
CA LEU A 108 1.96 58.52 10.53
C LEU A 108 2.93 57.49 9.91
N SER A 109 2.80 57.21 8.61
CA SER A 109 3.47 56.07 7.94
C SER A 109 4.96 56.25 7.65
N ILE A 110 5.54 57.45 7.84
CA ILE A 110 6.93 57.74 7.42
C ILE A 110 7.91 57.75 8.61
N ALA A 111 7.43 57.88 9.86
CA ALA A 111 8.30 58.06 11.02
C ALA A 111 8.75 56.75 11.72
N ASP A 112 8.00 55.65 11.58
CA ASP A 112 8.18 54.45 12.45
C ASP A 112 8.19 53.10 11.70
N GLU A 113 8.46 53.06 10.39
CA GLU A 113 8.43 51.81 9.61
C GLU A 113 9.37 50.73 10.17
N ARG A 114 10.58 51.12 10.63
CA ARG A 114 11.55 50.22 11.27
C ARG A 114 11.03 49.62 12.56
N SER A 115 10.40 50.46 13.41
CA SER A 115 9.78 50.00 14.67
C SER A 115 8.62 49.06 14.37
N MET A 116 7.73 49.42 13.44
CA MET A 116 6.60 48.58 13.04
C MET A 116 7.05 47.23 12.43
N ALA A 117 8.16 47.21 11.68
CA ALA A 117 8.73 45.97 11.14
C ALA A 117 9.18 45.02 12.25
N GLN A 118 9.87 45.54 13.27
CA GLN A 118 10.27 44.77 14.45
C GLN A 118 9.05 44.23 15.20
N GLU A 119 8.06 45.09 15.47
CA GLU A 119 6.82 44.71 16.18
C GLU A 119 6.08 43.59 15.42
N ARG A 120 5.97 43.68 14.08
CA ARG A 120 5.34 42.64 13.24
C ARG A 120 6.04 41.29 13.35
N ILE A 121 7.36 41.27 13.23
CA ILE A 121 8.16 40.03 13.33
C ILE A 121 7.90 39.40 14.70
N THR A 122 8.05 40.15 15.78
CA THR A 122 7.90 39.63 17.14
C THR A 122 6.48 39.12 17.42
N VAL A 123 5.45 39.88 17.02
CA VAL A 123 4.04 39.48 17.16
C VAL A 123 3.75 38.18 16.41
N VAL A 124 4.26 38.04 15.19
CA VAL A 124 4.06 36.81 14.40
C VAL A 124 4.83 35.64 15.00
N LEU A 125 6.10 35.83 15.40
CA LEU A 125 6.89 34.78 16.06
C LEU A 125 6.23 34.27 17.35
N GLN A 126 5.67 35.17 18.17
CA GLN A 126 4.96 34.78 19.37
C GLN A 126 3.65 34.05 19.05
N ALA A 127 2.88 34.53 18.07
CA ALA A 127 1.59 33.96 17.72
C ALA A 127 1.66 32.57 17.04
N PHE A 128 2.70 32.32 16.23
CA PHE A 128 2.93 31.01 15.61
C PHE A 128 3.12 29.93 16.67
N PRO A 129 2.40 28.78 16.64
CA PRO A 129 2.51 27.74 17.67
C PRO A 129 3.90 27.08 17.64
N SER A 130 4.41 26.63 18.78
CA SER A 130 5.62 25.81 18.78
C SER A 130 5.32 24.38 18.29
N ILE A 131 6.31 23.71 17.70
CA ILE A 131 6.10 22.42 17.01
C ILE A 131 5.59 21.35 17.99
N ASN A 132 4.54 20.64 17.60
CA ASN A 132 3.98 19.52 18.38
C ASN A 132 3.72 19.86 19.87
N ILE A 133 3.25 21.09 20.17
CA ILE A 133 2.87 21.50 21.53
C ILE A 133 1.36 21.70 21.70
N GLU A 134 0.68 22.16 20.64
CA GLU A 134 -0.76 22.44 20.62
C GLU A 134 -1.47 21.48 19.64
N ILE A 135 -2.64 20.96 20.03
CA ILE A 135 -3.45 20.05 19.20
C ILE A 135 -3.84 20.68 17.86
N ILE A 136 -4.15 21.99 17.87
CA ILE A 136 -4.57 22.78 16.69
C ILE A 136 -3.40 23.52 16.02
N GLY A 137 -2.15 23.15 16.34
CA GLY A 137 -0.97 23.89 15.92
C GLY A 137 -0.91 24.08 14.41
N GLU A 138 -1.16 23.02 13.64
CA GLU A 138 -1.11 23.09 12.17
C GLU A 138 -2.20 23.98 11.57
N GLU A 139 -3.41 23.96 12.14
CA GLU A 139 -4.48 24.83 11.63
C GLU A 139 -4.30 26.29 12.00
N ILE A 140 -3.55 26.58 13.06
CA ILE A 140 -3.10 27.94 13.35
C ILE A 140 -1.99 28.35 12.38
N VAL A 141 -0.97 27.51 12.16
CA VAL A 141 0.12 27.81 11.21
C VAL A 141 -0.45 28.11 9.83
N ASP A 142 -1.34 27.26 9.32
CA ASP A 142 -1.95 27.44 8.01
C ASP A 142 -2.79 28.74 7.94
N ARG A 143 -3.52 29.08 9.01
CA ARG A 143 -4.28 30.34 9.09
C ARG A 143 -3.38 31.59 9.09
N LEU A 144 -2.21 31.51 9.73
CA LEU A 144 -1.26 32.60 9.82
C LEU A 144 -0.28 32.65 8.64
N MET A 145 -0.32 31.67 7.73
CA MET A 145 0.64 31.57 6.62
C MET A 145 0.53 32.74 5.63
N ASP A 146 -0.66 33.28 5.38
CA ASP A 146 -0.83 34.46 4.51
C ASP A 146 -0.14 35.70 5.11
N ILE A 147 -0.21 35.87 6.43
CA ILE A 147 0.50 36.95 7.15
C ILE A 147 2.01 36.71 7.10
N ALA A 148 2.46 35.48 7.33
CA ALA A 148 3.89 35.16 7.27
C ALA A 148 4.47 35.44 5.87
N THR A 149 3.80 34.98 4.82
CA THR A 149 4.25 35.11 3.42
C THR A 149 4.18 36.54 2.89
N ARG A 150 3.15 37.32 3.24
CA ARG A 150 3.01 38.70 2.76
C ARG A 150 3.74 39.72 3.61
N SER A 151 3.86 39.46 4.93
CA SER A 151 4.39 40.46 5.85
C SER A 151 5.77 40.14 6.40
N VAL A 152 6.06 38.91 6.79
CA VAL A 152 7.25 38.61 7.63
C VAL A 152 8.41 38.08 6.81
N LEU A 153 8.17 37.10 5.93
CA LEU A 153 9.22 36.54 5.07
C LEU A 153 9.88 37.58 4.15
N PRO A 154 9.13 38.53 3.54
CA PRO A 154 9.76 39.59 2.75
C PRO A 154 10.66 40.50 3.60
N LEU A 155 10.24 40.82 4.84
CA LEU A 155 11.07 41.62 5.76
C LEU A 155 12.35 40.90 6.13
N LEU A 156 12.25 39.63 6.56
CA LEU A 156 13.40 38.80 6.93
C LEU A 156 14.36 38.56 5.76
N SER A 157 13.86 38.60 4.52
CA SER A 157 14.69 38.49 3.32
C SER A 157 15.43 39.78 2.98
N CYS A 158 14.93 40.94 3.43
CA CYS A 158 15.48 42.26 3.11
C CYS A 158 16.33 42.88 4.24
N VAL A 159 16.34 42.32 5.46
CA VAL A 159 17.14 42.87 6.57
C VAL A 159 18.62 42.91 6.22
N THR A 160 19.31 44.01 6.52
CA THR A 160 20.78 44.15 6.39
C THR A 160 21.51 43.63 7.63
N ASP A 161 22.83 43.44 7.58
CA ASP A 161 23.59 43.00 8.76
C ASP A 161 23.54 44.04 9.89
N ALA A 162 23.44 45.32 9.53
CA ALA A 162 23.19 46.41 10.47
C ALA A 162 21.80 46.24 11.11
N ASP A 163 20.76 45.92 10.34
CA ASP A 163 19.41 45.70 10.88
C ASP A 163 19.33 44.49 11.81
N ILE A 164 20.01 43.40 11.46
CA ILE A 164 20.08 42.20 12.31
C ILE A 164 20.65 42.58 13.68
N LYS A 165 21.73 43.35 13.70
CA LYS A 165 22.41 43.79 14.92
C LYS A 165 21.65 44.87 15.70
N ASP A 166 21.04 45.82 15.00
CA ASP A 166 20.47 47.03 15.58
C ASP A 166 19.09 46.79 16.22
N TRP A 167 18.24 45.96 15.61
CA TRP A 167 16.84 45.82 16.06
C TRP A 167 16.22 44.43 15.88
N LEU A 168 16.73 43.55 15.01
CA LEU A 168 16.18 42.19 14.91
C LEU A 168 16.53 41.35 16.14
N LEU A 169 17.77 41.43 16.62
CA LEU A 169 18.25 40.67 17.77
C LEU A 169 18.17 41.50 19.06
N PRO A 170 17.65 40.96 20.17
CA PRO A 170 17.62 41.67 21.44
C PRO A 170 19.03 41.74 22.07
N ASN A 171 19.27 42.80 22.83
CA ASN A 171 20.58 43.06 23.47
C ASN A 171 20.85 42.16 24.70
N ASN A 172 19.80 41.62 25.33
CA ASN A 172 19.93 40.75 26.50
C ASN A 172 20.19 39.29 26.08
N HIS A 173 21.23 38.67 26.62
CA HIS A 173 21.62 37.29 26.27
C HIS A 173 20.52 36.23 26.46
N ARG A 174 19.70 36.31 27.52
CA ARG A 174 18.62 35.32 27.73
C ARG A 174 17.48 35.49 26.73
N GLU A 175 17.14 36.75 26.43
CA GLU A 175 16.12 37.08 25.43
C GLU A 175 16.61 36.73 24.03
N LEU A 176 17.91 36.90 23.76
CA LEU A 176 18.56 36.57 22.49
C LEU A 176 18.38 35.10 22.13
N GLU A 177 18.64 34.18 23.05
CA GLU A 177 18.50 32.75 22.79
C GLU A 177 17.06 32.32 22.54
N SER A 178 16.14 32.82 23.36
CA SER A 178 14.70 32.53 23.17
C SER A 178 14.21 33.10 21.84
N HIS A 179 14.62 34.32 21.49
CA HIS A 179 14.22 34.99 20.26
C HIS A 179 14.79 34.30 19.02
N VAL A 180 16.10 33.99 19.01
CA VAL A 180 16.76 33.28 17.92
C VAL A 180 16.08 31.92 17.72
N PHE A 181 15.84 31.15 18.79
CA PHE A 181 15.14 29.88 18.63
C PHE A 181 13.73 30.05 18.07
N SER A 182 12.92 30.98 18.57
CA SER A 182 11.58 31.23 18.03
C SER A 182 11.62 31.63 16.55
N LEU A 183 12.59 32.43 16.14
CA LEU A 183 12.81 32.79 14.73
C LEU A 183 13.14 31.56 13.88
N LEU A 184 14.07 30.71 14.33
CA LEU A 184 14.48 29.52 13.59
C LEU A 184 13.38 28.43 13.57
N GLU A 185 12.64 28.26 14.66
CA GLU A 185 11.45 27.40 14.72
C GLU A 185 10.37 27.87 13.74
N PHE A 186 10.12 29.18 13.68
CA PHE A 186 9.22 29.77 12.69
C PHE A 186 9.68 29.48 11.26
N LEU A 187 10.96 29.70 10.95
CA LEU A 187 11.50 29.38 9.63
C LEU A 187 11.36 27.90 9.29
N TYR A 188 11.63 26.99 10.24
CA TYR A 188 11.40 25.56 10.06
C TYR A 188 9.94 25.26 9.65
N GLN A 189 8.96 25.82 10.37
CA GLN A 189 7.54 25.56 10.09
C GLN A 189 7.10 26.11 8.73
N VAL A 190 7.61 27.29 8.36
CA VAL A 190 7.35 27.87 7.04
C VAL A 190 7.97 27.01 5.94
N ILE A 191 9.22 26.56 6.12
CA ILE A 191 9.91 25.70 5.15
C ILE A 191 9.17 24.37 4.98
N ALA A 192 8.68 23.78 6.07
CA ALA A 192 7.92 22.53 6.02
C ALA A 192 6.63 22.64 5.17
N ILE A 193 6.08 23.85 4.99
CA ILE A 193 4.85 24.10 4.22
C ILE A 193 5.15 24.61 2.81
N LEU A 194 6.06 25.58 2.66
CA LEU A 194 6.38 26.19 1.37
C LEU A 194 7.38 25.38 0.54
N GLY A 195 8.15 24.50 1.19
CA GLY A 195 9.31 23.81 0.60
C GLY A 195 10.56 24.69 0.62
N ILE A 196 11.74 24.07 0.79
CA ILE A 196 13.02 24.80 0.97
C ILE A 196 13.42 25.67 -0.24
N GLU A 197 12.90 25.37 -1.43
CA GLU A 197 13.22 26.09 -2.67
C GLU A 197 12.37 27.36 -2.87
N HIS A 198 11.43 27.65 -1.96
CA HIS A 198 10.51 28.77 -2.12
C HIS A 198 11.27 30.12 -2.09
N PRO A 199 11.05 31.03 -3.07
CA PRO A 199 11.86 32.24 -3.26
C PRO A 199 11.75 33.28 -2.14
N LEU A 200 10.70 33.20 -1.31
CA LEU A 200 10.51 34.08 -0.15
C LEU A 200 11.31 33.66 1.09
N LEU A 201 11.99 32.50 1.07
CA LEU A 201 12.69 32.00 2.25
C LEU A 201 14.04 32.71 2.45
N PRO A 202 14.31 33.28 3.65
CA PRO A 202 15.56 33.95 3.94
C PRO A 202 16.67 32.94 4.30
N LEU A 203 17.07 32.09 3.36
CA LEU A 203 17.97 30.96 3.61
C LEU A 203 19.37 31.37 4.12
N SER A 204 19.84 32.57 3.78
CA SER A 204 21.14 33.10 4.26
C SER A 204 21.07 33.73 5.66
N LEU A 205 19.86 33.91 6.22
CA LEU A 205 19.67 34.62 7.49
C LEU A 205 20.39 33.92 8.68
N PRO A 206 20.38 32.59 8.83
CA PRO A 206 21.09 31.95 9.93
C PRO A 206 22.59 32.19 9.93
N GLU A 207 23.25 32.14 8.75
CA GLU A 207 24.68 32.43 8.64
C GLU A 207 24.98 33.87 9.04
N ARG A 208 24.14 34.80 8.58
CA ARG A 208 24.30 36.22 8.88
C ARG A 208 24.11 36.49 10.37
N ILE A 209 23.11 35.88 11.01
CA ILE A 209 22.94 35.92 12.47
C ILE A 209 24.18 35.35 13.16
N LEU A 210 24.68 34.19 12.72
CA LEU A 210 25.86 33.54 13.30
C LEU A 210 27.12 34.44 13.25
N SER A 211 27.29 35.23 12.19
CA SER A 211 28.41 36.16 12.05
C SER A 211 28.34 37.38 12.98
N ILE A 212 27.13 37.71 13.47
CA ILE A 212 26.85 38.91 14.28
C ILE A 212 26.81 38.57 15.78
N VAL A 213 26.34 37.38 16.14
CA VAL A 213 26.25 36.94 17.55
C VAL A 213 27.67 36.78 18.14
N PRO A 214 27.99 37.39 19.30
CA PRO A 214 29.35 37.40 19.86
C PRO A 214 29.93 36.00 20.11
N HIS A 215 31.18 35.77 19.71
CA HIS A 215 31.90 34.55 20.05
C HIS A 215 32.06 34.43 21.58
N GLY A 216 31.49 33.37 22.18
CA GLY A 216 31.58 33.11 23.63
C GLY A 216 30.28 33.29 24.42
N THR A 217 29.15 33.61 23.77
CA THR A 217 27.82 33.32 24.31
C THR A 217 27.66 31.81 24.39
N GLY A 218 28.16 31.20 25.46
CA GLY A 218 28.20 29.75 25.60
C GLY A 218 26.79 29.19 25.69
N ASN A 219 26.21 28.74 24.58
CA ASN A 219 24.92 28.08 24.62
C ASN A 219 24.63 27.18 23.43
N ASP A 220 23.88 26.13 23.77
CA ASP A 220 23.38 25.07 22.93
C ASP A 220 22.58 25.56 21.69
N CYS A 221 21.95 26.74 21.78
CA CYS A 221 21.23 27.38 20.67
C CYS A 221 22.14 27.80 19.50
N ILE A 222 23.40 28.16 19.77
CA ILE A 222 24.34 28.56 18.72
C ILE A 222 24.84 27.33 17.96
N ALA A 223 25.01 26.20 18.65
CA ALA A 223 25.30 24.93 17.99
C ALA A 223 24.16 24.54 17.04
N TYR A 224 22.90 24.72 17.48
CA TYR A 224 21.74 24.53 16.61
C TYR A 224 21.74 25.47 15.39
N LEU A 225 21.96 26.78 15.60
CA LEU A 225 22.05 27.77 14.53
C LEU A 225 23.15 27.43 13.51
N GLN A 226 24.34 27.03 13.98
CA GLN A 226 25.45 26.58 13.13
C GLN A 226 25.06 25.37 12.28
N LYS A 227 24.43 24.37 12.89
CA LYS A 227 23.99 23.16 12.19
C LYS A 227 22.87 23.43 11.18
N MET A 228 21.94 24.31 11.51
CA MET A 228 20.87 24.73 10.59
C MET A 228 21.45 25.47 9.38
N ALA A 229 22.38 26.40 9.60
CA ALA A 229 23.13 27.06 8.53
C ALA A 229 23.87 26.04 7.67
N ASP A 230 24.64 25.12 8.28
CA ASP A 230 25.34 24.04 7.56
C ASP A 230 24.39 23.20 6.68
N ILE A 231 23.21 22.85 7.19
CA ILE A 231 22.21 22.06 6.44
C ILE A 231 21.65 22.87 5.27
N TRP A 232 21.27 24.14 5.50
CA TRP A 232 20.64 24.98 4.47
C TRP A 232 21.63 25.42 3.37
N ASN A 233 22.90 25.62 3.70
CA ASN A 233 23.93 25.97 2.71
C ASN A 233 24.37 24.79 1.84
N ARG A 234 24.17 23.54 2.30
CA ARG A 234 24.58 22.32 1.59
C ARG A 234 23.53 21.81 0.59
N SER A 235 22.60 22.67 0.17
CA SER A 235 21.69 22.49 -0.97
C SER A 235 22.48 22.21 -2.28
N PRO A 236 21.91 21.55 -3.33
CA PRO A 236 22.48 20.40 -4.04
C PRO A 236 23.64 20.68 -5.02
N TYR A 237 24.23 21.87 -5.01
CA TYR A 237 25.18 22.32 -6.03
C TYR A 237 26.66 22.02 -5.73
N ASN A 238 27.01 21.63 -4.50
CA ASN A 238 28.38 21.29 -4.12
C ASN A 238 28.54 19.78 -3.93
N GLY A 239 28.49 19.06 -5.05
CA GLY A 239 28.81 17.65 -5.14
C GLY A 239 30.29 17.38 -4.90
N GLN A 240 30.73 17.38 -3.65
CA GLN A 240 31.91 16.67 -3.13
C GLN A 240 32.04 16.97 -1.62
N ASN A 241 32.09 15.92 -0.80
CA ASN A 241 32.28 15.89 0.67
C ASN A 241 31.03 15.89 1.58
N ALA A 242 30.05 15.01 1.31
CA ALA A 242 29.20 14.45 2.38
C ALA A 242 29.95 13.36 3.19
N LEU A 243 31.24 13.58 3.47
CA LEU A 243 32.09 12.69 4.26
C LEU A 243 31.84 12.96 5.75
N GLN A 244 31.35 11.93 6.45
CA GLN A 244 31.59 11.70 7.89
C GLN A 244 31.59 12.95 8.77
N CYS A 245 30.53 13.75 8.74
CA CYS A 245 30.26 14.63 9.87
C CYS A 245 29.45 13.83 10.87
N ASN A 246 30.04 13.48 12.02
CA ASN A 246 29.27 13.09 13.20
C ASN A 246 28.39 14.29 13.60
N PHE A 247 27.26 14.50 12.89
CA PHE A 247 26.30 15.57 13.18
C PHE A 247 25.76 15.46 14.61
N LEU A 248 25.87 14.26 15.19
CA LEU A 248 25.35 13.84 16.48
C LEU A 248 26.45 13.37 17.45
N SER A 249 27.74 13.64 17.19
CA SER A 249 28.77 13.33 18.20
C SER A 249 28.45 14.07 19.49
N SER A 250 28.52 13.36 20.61
CA SER A 250 28.33 13.86 21.99
C SER A 250 29.22 15.05 22.38
N GLU A 251 30.10 15.50 21.50
CA GLU A 251 31.00 16.65 21.70
C GLU A 251 30.33 17.99 21.37
N ALA A 252 29.20 18.01 20.64
CA ALA A 252 28.36 19.19 20.51
C ALA A 252 27.32 19.21 21.64
N ARG A 253 27.59 19.98 22.69
CA ARG A 253 26.61 20.29 23.73
C ARG A 253 25.43 21.01 23.06
N ALA A 254 24.30 20.33 22.95
CA ALA A 254 23.01 20.90 22.60
C ALA A 254 22.01 20.52 23.69
N ASP A 255 21.08 21.40 24.03
CA ASP A 255 20.00 21.16 24.97
C ASP A 255 18.97 20.23 24.31
N GLU A 256 18.15 19.56 25.11
CA GLU A 256 17.19 18.57 24.61
C GLU A 256 16.25 19.15 23.54
N ARG A 257 15.86 20.43 23.67
CA ARG A 257 15.00 21.13 22.71
C ARG A 257 15.69 21.37 21.37
N SER A 258 16.91 21.89 21.39
CA SER A 258 17.74 22.16 20.21
C SER A 258 18.06 20.85 19.49
N HIS A 259 18.35 19.79 20.25
CA HIS A 259 18.61 18.45 19.73
C HIS A 259 17.37 17.82 19.04
N ALA A 260 16.19 17.98 19.64
CA ALA A 260 14.92 17.58 19.01
C ALA A 260 14.67 18.34 17.71
N MET A 261 14.94 19.64 17.69
CA MET A 261 14.77 20.49 16.52
C MET A 261 15.73 20.13 15.38
N LEU A 262 16.96 19.70 15.68
CA LEU A 262 17.86 19.11 14.67
C LEU A 262 17.26 17.86 14.02
N GLY A 263 16.63 16.99 14.82
CA GLY A 263 15.94 15.80 14.28
C GLY A 263 14.83 16.17 13.31
N TYR A 264 14.00 17.16 13.67
CA TYR A 264 12.97 17.69 12.78
C TYR A 264 13.55 18.27 11.49
N LEU A 265 14.60 19.09 11.56
CA LEU A 265 15.27 19.63 10.38
C LEU A 265 15.82 18.55 9.45
N LEU A 266 16.49 17.54 10.00
CA LEU A 266 17.02 16.42 9.23
C LEU A 266 15.90 15.64 8.51
N SER A 267 14.70 15.59 9.11
CA SER A 267 13.53 14.93 8.52
C SER A 267 12.94 15.67 7.31
N LEU A 268 13.27 16.95 7.10
CA LEU A 268 12.80 17.73 5.95
C LEU A 268 13.64 17.51 4.67
N GLN A 269 14.81 16.89 4.75
CA GLN A 269 15.75 16.81 3.63
C GLN A 269 15.66 15.48 2.89
N ASP A 270 15.40 15.51 1.59
CA ASP A 270 15.26 14.32 0.75
C ASP A 270 16.60 13.59 0.59
N GLY A 271 16.72 12.42 1.20
CA GLY A 271 17.77 11.41 0.96
C GLY A 271 19.19 11.74 1.42
N HIS A 272 19.62 13.00 1.36
CA HIS A 272 21.00 13.44 1.60
C HIS A 272 21.46 13.27 3.04
N PHE A 273 20.56 13.45 4.00
CA PHE A 273 20.84 13.32 5.44
C PHE A 273 20.21 12.06 6.05
N ALA A 274 19.79 11.09 5.23
CA ALA A 274 19.13 9.88 5.68
C ALA A 274 19.98 9.08 6.70
N GLU A 275 21.31 9.08 6.55
CA GLU A 275 22.25 8.45 7.50
C GLU A 275 22.34 9.21 8.84
N ALA A 276 22.33 10.55 8.80
CA ALA A 276 22.31 11.35 10.03
C ALA A 276 20.97 11.20 10.77
N LEU A 277 19.85 11.14 10.03
CA LEU A 277 18.52 10.90 10.61
C LEU A 277 18.38 9.47 11.15
N SER A 278 19.00 8.48 10.50
CA SER A 278 18.98 7.08 10.95
C SER A 278 19.79 6.86 12.24
N THR A 279 20.76 7.73 12.51
CA THR A 279 21.59 7.70 13.72
C THR A 279 21.09 8.59 14.86
N TRP A 280 20.15 9.52 14.60
CA TRP A 280 19.58 10.41 15.61
C TRP A 280 18.91 9.64 16.77
N GLN A 281 19.20 9.97 18.02
CA GLN A 281 18.51 9.41 19.19
C GLN A 281 18.41 10.49 20.25
N PRO A 282 17.41 10.45 21.15
CA PRO A 282 17.36 11.39 22.27
C PRO A 282 18.67 11.36 23.07
N LEU A 283 19.06 12.51 23.65
CA LEU A 283 20.29 12.62 24.44
C LEU A 283 20.31 11.61 25.60
N LEU A 284 19.14 11.34 26.19
CA LEU A 284 18.92 10.30 27.19
C LEU A 284 17.81 9.35 26.74
N SER A 285 18.14 8.36 25.90
CA SER A 285 17.15 7.41 25.34
C SER A 285 16.28 6.69 26.37
N ASN A 286 16.73 6.49 27.62
CA ASN A 286 15.94 5.85 28.68
C ASN A 286 14.92 6.79 29.35
N ARG A 287 15.10 8.10 29.24
CA ARG A 287 14.26 9.15 29.83
C ARG A 287 14.37 10.42 28.98
N PRO A 288 13.87 10.39 27.73
CA PRO A 288 13.95 11.53 26.84
C PRO A 288 13.08 12.68 27.38
N SER A 289 13.38 13.91 26.96
CA SER A 289 12.46 15.02 27.14
C SER A 289 11.16 14.78 26.35
N LYS A 290 10.09 15.51 26.69
CA LYS A 290 8.82 15.43 25.95
C LYS A 290 9.00 15.79 24.48
N MET A 291 9.78 16.83 24.18
CA MET A 291 10.02 17.29 22.81
C MET A 291 10.80 16.25 21.99
N GLU A 292 11.89 15.68 22.54
CA GLU A 292 12.65 14.62 21.87
C GLU A 292 11.82 13.37 21.66
N TYR A 293 10.94 13.02 22.59
CA TYR A 293 10.04 11.89 22.45
C TYR A 293 9.05 12.08 21.28
N LEU A 294 8.45 13.27 21.15
CA LEU A 294 7.57 13.59 20.02
C LEU A 294 8.33 13.67 18.69
N ALA A 295 9.57 14.17 18.71
CA ALA A 295 10.45 14.19 17.55
C ALA A 295 10.76 12.76 17.08
N ALA A 296 11.12 11.88 18.02
CA ALA A 296 11.36 10.47 17.71
C ALA A 296 10.14 9.83 17.04
N ILE A 297 8.92 10.05 17.54
CA ILE A 297 7.70 9.50 16.92
C ILE A 297 7.54 10.01 15.49
N SER A 298 7.87 11.28 15.24
CA SER A 298 7.64 11.92 13.94
C SER A 298 8.45 11.32 12.80
N PHE A 299 9.66 10.80 13.05
CA PHE A 299 10.54 10.32 11.96
C PHE A 299 11.28 9.00 12.22
N CYS A 300 11.38 8.49 13.45
CA CYS A 300 12.01 7.19 13.70
C CYS A 300 11.14 6.01 13.21
N ASP A 301 11.80 4.89 12.92
CA ASP A 301 11.14 3.61 12.66
C ASP A 301 10.69 2.93 13.97
N GLN A 302 9.87 1.88 13.82
CA GLN A 302 9.28 1.20 14.97
C GLN A 302 10.31 0.45 15.84
N SER A 303 11.37 -0.08 15.24
CA SER A 303 12.46 -0.73 15.98
C SER A 303 13.16 0.27 16.91
N ARG A 304 13.52 1.44 16.41
CA ARG A 304 14.19 2.49 17.18
C ARG A 304 13.26 3.11 18.22
N LEU A 305 12.00 3.35 17.86
CA LEU A 305 10.99 3.85 18.80
C LEU A 305 10.79 2.92 19.99
N SER A 306 10.89 1.60 19.79
CA SER A 306 10.77 0.62 20.88
C SER A 306 11.93 0.66 21.89
N LEU A 307 13.07 1.21 21.51
CA LEU A 307 14.26 1.37 22.36
C LEU A 307 14.26 2.69 23.14
N ILE A 308 13.39 3.62 22.76
CA ILE A 308 13.27 4.93 23.42
C ILE A 308 12.24 4.81 24.54
N GLY A 309 12.67 5.11 25.76
CA GLY A 309 11.81 5.16 26.94
C GLY A 309 10.72 6.23 26.79
N LYS A 310 9.54 5.98 27.36
CA LYS A 310 8.49 6.99 27.43
C LYS A 310 8.79 7.96 28.59
N PRO A 311 8.63 9.29 28.40
CA PRO A 311 8.71 10.26 29.50
C PRO A 311 7.75 9.89 30.65
N ALA A 312 8.14 10.16 31.89
CA ALA A 312 7.37 9.75 33.07
C ALA A 312 5.98 10.39 33.13
N PHE A 313 5.82 11.61 32.61
CA PHE A 313 4.56 12.32 32.54
C PHE A 313 4.48 13.09 31.23
N LEU A 314 3.41 12.86 30.45
CA LEU A 314 3.04 13.73 29.33
C LEU A 314 1.97 14.71 29.83
N THR A 315 2.06 15.96 29.41
CA THR A 315 0.92 16.87 29.53
C THR A 315 -0.23 16.34 28.67
N PHE A 316 -1.46 16.70 29.00
CA PHE A 316 -2.64 16.24 28.26
C PHE A 316 -2.51 16.47 26.74
N ASP A 317 -2.13 17.68 26.32
CA ASP A 317 -2.00 18.02 24.91
C ASP A 317 -0.86 17.23 24.24
N THR A 318 0.29 17.07 24.89
CA THR A 318 1.38 16.23 24.39
C THR A 318 1.01 14.74 24.30
N TRP A 319 0.09 14.27 25.15
CA TRP A 319 -0.41 12.89 25.08
C TRP A 319 -1.39 12.70 23.92
N VAL A 320 -2.24 13.69 23.63
CA VAL A 320 -3.08 13.69 22.42
C VAL A 320 -2.19 13.74 21.17
N LEU A 321 -1.18 14.61 21.15
CA LEU A 321 -0.24 14.75 20.04
C LEU A 321 0.57 13.48 19.79
N GLU A 322 0.92 12.71 20.83
CA GLU A 322 1.48 11.36 20.66
C GLU A 322 0.55 10.50 19.78
N GLY A 323 -0.75 10.50 20.04
CA GLY A 323 -1.73 9.75 19.26
C GLY A 323 -1.83 10.24 17.82
N LEU A 324 -1.87 11.56 17.60
CA LEU A 324 -1.95 12.16 16.26
C LEU A 324 -0.70 11.85 15.42
N LEU A 325 0.49 11.98 16.01
CA LEU A 325 1.76 11.67 15.35
C LEU A 325 1.86 10.18 15.01
N ARG A 326 1.45 9.28 15.91
CA ARG A 326 1.39 7.84 15.62
C ARG A 326 0.48 7.52 14.45
N SER A 327 -0.65 8.20 14.32
CA SER A 327 -1.54 7.98 13.17
C SER A 327 -0.87 8.35 11.85
N ARG A 328 -0.15 9.49 11.80
CA ARG A 328 0.62 9.91 10.61
C ARG A 328 1.72 8.92 10.23
N ARG A 329 2.29 8.22 11.21
CA ARG A 329 3.25 7.12 11.00
C ARG A 329 2.61 5.79 10.66
N LYS A 330 1.32 5.78 10.33
CA LYS A 330 0.54 4.59 10.00
C LYS A 330 0.48 3.56 11.14
N GLN A 331 0.67 4.01 12.39
CA GLN A 331 0.56 3.18 13.60
C GLN A 331 -0.86 3.22 14.16
N HIS A 332 -1.86 2.97 13.30
CA HIS A 332 -3.26 3.26 13.60
C HIS A 332 -3.81 2.53 14.83
N ASP A 333 -3.34 1.30 15.14
CA ASP A 333 -3.76 0.58 16.36
C ASP A 333 -3.29 1.28 17.64
N GLN A 334 -2.04 1.76 17.65
CA GLN A 334 -1.47 2.47 18.80
C GLN A 334 -2.05 3.88 18.92
N ALA A 335 -2.24 4.56 17.78
CA ALA A 335 -2.90 5.85 17.72
C ALA A 335 -4.33 5.78 18.27
N ALA A 336 -5.14 4.81 17.81
CA ALA A 336 -6.50 4.63 18.30
C ALA A 336 -6.56 4.38 19.82
N LYS A 337 -5.63 3.59 20.37
CA LYS A 337 -5.55 3.35 21.83
C LYS A 337 -5.25 4.63 22.60
N VAL A 338 -4.29 5.43 22.13
CA VAL A 338 -3.91 6.69 22.78
C VAL A 338 -5.04 7.71 22.69
N LEU A 339 -5.59 7.94 21.50
CA LEU A 339 -6.63 8.93 21.27
C LEU A 339 -7.93 8.56 22.01
N GLU A 340 -8.34 7.28 22.01
CA GLU A 340 -9.52 6.83 22.75
C GLU A 340 -9.34 7.02 24.27
N ALA A 341 -8.13 6.78 24.81
CA ALA A 341 -7.84 7.00 26.23
C ALA A 341 -7.95 8.48 26.63
N THR A 342 -7.66 9.41 25.71
CA THR A 342 -7.77 10.86 25.96
C THR A 342 -9.18 11.42 25.75
N ARG A 343 -10.11 10.66 25.15
CA ARG A 343 -11.39 11.16 24.64
C ARG A 343 -12.29 11.81 25.69
N VAL A 344 -12.41 11.21 26.88
CA VAL A 344 -13.28 11.71 27.96
C VAL A 344 -12.75 13.04 28.51
N GLU A 345 -11.46 13.10 28.79
CA GLU A 345 -10.80 14.32 29.31
C GLU A 345 -10.80 15.43 28.25
N LEU A 346 -10.62 15.09 26.97
CA LEU A 346 -10.69 16.03 25.86
C LEU A 346 -12.02 16.82 25.84
N MET A 347 -13.13 16.10 25.94
CA MET A 347 -14.48 16.68 25.93
C MET A 347 -14.73 17.59 27.15
N SER A 348 -14.20 17.19 28.30
CA SER A 348 -14.29 17.97 29.54
C SER A 348 -13.47 19.27 29.45
N ARG A 349 -12.25 19.19 28.90
CA ARG A 349 -11.28 20.29 28.91
C ARG A 349 -11.59 21.37 27.87
N TYR A 350 -11.88 20.99 26.62
CA TYR A 350 -11.99 21.96 25.51
C TYR A 350 -13.43 22.32 25.14
N ARG A 351 -14.44 21.69 25.75
CA ARG A 351 -15.86 21.71 25.35
C ARG A 351 -16.14 21.05 23.98
N PRO A 352 -17.36 20.53 23.75
CA PRO A 352 -17.71 19.79 22.53
C PRO A 352 -17.57 20.56 21.20
N CYS A 353 -17.77 21.88 21.21
CA CYS A 353 -17.71 22.73 20.00
C CYS A 353 -16.28 23.19 19.63
N SER A 354 -15.26 22.83 20.42
CA SER A 354 -13.88 23.20 20.12
C SER A 354 -13.34 22.49 18.88
N MET A 355 -12.37 23.14 18.25
CA MET A 355 -11.69 22.57 17.08
C MET A 355 -10.81 21.37 17.48
N GLN A 356 -10.18 21.43 18.67
CA GLN A 356 -9.40 20.35 19.28
C GLN A 356 -10.21 19.04 19.33
N VAL A 357 -11.45 19.10 19.85
CA VAL A 357 -12.35 17.94 19.88
C VAL A 357 -12.60 17.41 18.47
N GLY A 358 -12.86 18.29 17.51
CA GLY A 358 -13.21 17.87 16.16
C GLY A 358 -12.06 17.17 15.42
N ILE A 359 -10.83 17.68 15.54
CA ILE A 359 -9.63 17.08 14.95
C ILE A 359 -9.37 15.70 15.54
N VAL A 360 -9.33 15.59 16.87
CA VAL A 360 -9.00 14.34 17.56
C VAL A 360 -10.05 13.26 17.30
N ILE A 361 -11.34 13.63 17.31
CA ILE A 361 -12.43 12.68 17.03
C ILE A 361 -12.41 12.24 15.56
N ALA A 362 -12.15 13.15 14.62
CA ALA A 362 -12.00 12.79 13.22
C ALA A 362 -10.83 11.81 13.00
N GLU A 363 -9.68 12.07 13.64
CA GLU A 363 -8.49 11.23 13.48
C GLU A 363 -8.63 9.86 14.16
N LEU A 364 -9.27 9.81 15.32
CA LEU A 364 -9.64 8.57 15.97
C LEU A 364 -10.59 7.73 15.09
N ALA A 365 -11.58 8.37 14.47
CA ALA A 365 -12.49 7.70 13.54
C ALA A 365 -11.78 7.22 12.27
N ASN A 366 -10.84 7.99 11.72
CA ASN A 366 -9.97 7.57 10.62
C ASN A 366 -9.16 6.32 11.00
N CYS A 367 -8.57 6.30 12.19
CA CYS A 367 -7.88 5.11 12.69
C CYS A 367 -8.82 3.90 12.76
N TYR A 368 -10.05 4.07 13.25
CA TYR A 368 -11.04 2.99 13.27
C TYR A 368 -11.45 2.53 11.86
N ASN A 369 -11.66 3.43 10.91
CA ASN A 369 -11.95 3.08 9.52
C ASN A 369 -10.81 2.25 8.89
N ILE A 370 -9.56 2.67 9.09
CA ILE A 370 -8.37 1.95 8.58
C ILE A 370 -8.24 0.56 9.23
N LEU A 371 -8.59 0.45 10.52
CA LEU A 371 -8.57 -0.81 11.27
C LEU A 371 -9.80 -1.70 11.02
N ARG A 372 -10.66 -1.36 10.05
CA ARG A 372 -11.91 -2.10 9.73
C ARG A 372 -12.88 -2.18 10.92
N ARG A 373 -12.99 -1.06 11.65
CA ARG A 373 -13.93 -0.84 12.77
C ARG A 373 -14.87 0.32 12.47
N GLU A 374 -15.43 0.33 11.26
CA GLU A 374 -16.23 1.43 10.72
C GLU A 374 -17.48 1.74 11.57
N ALA A 375 -18.13 0.72 12.15
CA ALA A 375 -19.27 0.92 13.06
C ALA A 375 -18.89 1.69 14.33
N LEU A 376 -17.67 1.46 14.85
CA LEU A 376 -17.17 2.20 16.01
C LEU A 376 -16.80 3.64 15.63
N ALA A 377 -16.26 3.85 14.42
CA ALA A 377 -16.01 5.18 13.89
C ALA A 377 -17.31 6.00 13.78
N GLU A 378 -18.37 5.41 13.23
CA GLU A 378 -19.70 6.04 13.10
C GLU A 378 -20.29 6.45 14.47
N ILE A 379 -20.24 5.55 15.46
CA ILE A 379 -20.68 5.83 16.84
C ILE A 379 -19.87 6.98 17.46
N THR A 380 -18.57 7.03 17.18
CA THR A 380 -17.65 8.04 17.73
C THR A 380 -17.88 9.42 17.10
N LEU A 381 -18.20 9.46 15.79
CA LEU A 381 -18.40 10.68 15.01
C LEU A 381 -19.75 11.36 15.28
N THR A 382 -20.82 10.56 15.39
CA THR A 382 -22.21 11.06 15.37
C THR A 382 -22.48 12.18 16.40
N PRO A 383 -22.17 12.01 17.69
CA PRO A 383 -22.45 13.06 18.69
C PRO A 383 -21.70 14.36 18.40
N THR A 384 -20.48 14.24 17.86
CA THR A 384 -19.58 15.37 17.59
C THR A 384 -20.07 16.18 16.38
N LEU A 385 -20.61 15.49 15.37
CA LEU A 385 -21.22 16.09 14.17
C LEU A 385 -22.54 16.80 14.50
N GLU A 386 -23.41 16.21 15.33
CA GLU A 386 -24.67 16.82 15.76
C GLU A 386 -24.45 18.15 16.47
N VAL A 387 -23.46 18.21 17.37
CA VAL A 387 -23.07 19.44 18.08
C VAL A 387 -22.62 20.54 17.11
N ARG A 388 -21.88 20.18 16.06
CA ARG A 388 -21.40 21.14 15.05
C ARG A 388 -22.52 21.65 14.17
N LEU A 389 -23.47 20.78 13.81
CA LEU A 389 -24.66 21.17 13.08
C LEU A 389 -25.51 22.16 13.89
N ALA A 390 -25.77 21.86 15.17
CA ALA A 390 -26.53 22.73 16.06
C ALA A 390 -25.86 24.10 16.29
N SER A 391 -24.52 24.15 16.23
CA SER A 391 -23.74 25.37 16.47
C SER A 391 -23.36 26.13 15.19
N ASN A 392 -23.87 25.72 14.02
CA ASN A 392 -23.49 26.29 12.72
C ASN A 392 -21.97 26.23 12.41
N LEU A 393 -21.29 25.20 12.91
CA LEU A 393 -19.85 24.96 12.74
C LEU A 393 -19.54 23.90 11.67
N SER A 394 -20.55 23.41 10.96
CA SER A 394 -20.40 22.38 9.92
C SER A 394 -19.47 22.80 8.76
N ASN A 395 -19.25 24.10 8.57
CA ASN A 395 -18.36 24.65 7.55
C ASN A 395 -16.92 24.82 8.03
N ARG A 396 -16.67 24.75 9.35
CA ARG A 396 -15.33 24.81 9.90
C ARG A 396 -14.55 23.55 9.51
N ARG A 397 -13.22 23.65 9.41
CA ARG A 397 -12.35 22.56 8.91
C ARG A 397 -12.53 21.24 9.64
N ASP A 398 -12.66 21.27 10.96
CA ASP A 398 -12.93 20.06 11.75
C ASP A 398 -14.28 19.41 11.41
N GLY A 399 -15.31 20.22 11.10
CA GLY A 399 -16.58 19.72 10.58
C GLY A 399 -16.48 19.10 9.18
N ILE A 400 -15.47 19.46 8.39
CA ILE A 400 -15.16 18.81 7.11
C ILE A 400 -14.42 17.49 7.36
N TYR A 401 -13.40 17.48 8.22
CA TYR A 401 -12.68 16.25 8.61
C TYR A 401 -13.62 15.16 9.13
N LEU A 402 -14.53 15.52 10.04
CA LEU A 402 -15.51 14.59 10.61
C LEU A 402 -16.45 14.00 9.55
N ARG A 403 -16.89 14.80 8.57
CA ARG A 403 -17.78 14.33 7.50
C ARG A 403 -17.06 13.44 6.48
N LEU A 404 -15.80 13.75 6.17
CA LEU A 404 -14.95 12.87 5.36
C LEU A 404 -14.72 11.52 6.07
N ALA A 405 -14.39 11.55 7.36
CA ALA A 405 -14.26 10.34 8.16
C ALA A 405 -15.56 9.52 8.21
N LEU A 406 -16.73 10.19 8.33
CA LEU A 406 -18.03 9.52 8.31
C LEU A 406 -18.33 8.89 6.93
N ALA A 407 -18.03 9.61 5.85
CA ALA A 407 -18.18 9.08 4.50
C ALA A 407 -17.28 7.85 4.30
N ASP A 408 -16.04 7.88 4.81
CA ASP A 408 -15.13 6.72 4.77
C ASP A 408 -15.67 5.54 5.61
N SER A 409 -16.34 5.80 6.74
CA SER A 409 -17.03 4.76 7.52
C SER A 409 -18.18 4.11 6.71
N PHE A 410 -18.99 4.90 6.02
CA PHE A 410 -20.07 4.37 5.17
C PHE A 410 -19.51 3.60 3.96
N ILE A 411 -18.48 4.12 3.30
CA ILE A 411 -17.80 3.45 2.18
C ILE A 411 -17.22 2.10 2.64
N GLY A 412 -16.56 2.05 3.80
CA GLY A 412 -16.00 0.81 4.35
C GLY A 412 -17.06 -0.23 4.71
N GLN A 413 -18.26 0.20 5.10
CA GLN A 413 -19.44 -0.66 5.31
C GLN A 413 -20.20 -1.02 4.03
N ALA A 414 -19.72 -0.61 2.85
CA ALA A 414 -20.43 -0.70 1.57
C ALA A 414 -21.80 0.02 1.54
N ARG A 415 -22.03 0.99 2.43
CA ARG A 415 -23.23 1.84 2.50
C ARG A 415 -23.06 3.09 1.62
N TYR A 416 -22.80 2.89 0.32
CA TYR A 416 -22.51 4.00 -0.61
C TYR A 416 -23.64 5.03 -0.70
N GLN A 417 -24.89 4.56 -0.61
CA GLN A 417 -26.09 5.41 -0.60
C GLN A 417 -26.14 6.39 0.58
N ASP A 418 -25.51 6.06 1.71
CA ASP A 418 -25.38 6.97 2.87
C ASP A 418 -24.17 7.91 2.72
N ALA A 419 -23.11 7.46 2.02
CA ALA A 419 -21.89 8.24 1.80
C ALA A 419 -22.09 9.39 0.80
N VAL A 420 -22.86 9.17 -0.28
CA VAL A 420 -23.13 10.14 -1.34
C VAL A 420 -23.64 11.49 -0.81
N PRO A 421 -24.73 11.57 -0.03
CA PRO A 421 -25.25 12.86 0.45
C PRO A 421 -24.27 13.58 1.38
N VAL A 422 -23.46 12.84 2.14
CA VAL A 422 -22.41 13.42 2.99
C VAL A 422 -21.34 14.09 2.13
N LEU A 423 -20.88 13.42 1.07
CA LEU A 423 -19.85 13.93 0.16
C LEU A 423 -20.34 15.11 -0.68
N GLU A 424 -21.56 15.06 -1.20
CA GLU A 424 -22.19 16.19 -1.91
C GLU A 424 -22.29 17.42 -1.00
N SER A 425 -22.71 17.23 0.25
CA SER A 425 -22.76 18.32 1.25
C SER A 425 -21.41 18.98 1.54
N VAL A 426 -20.29 18.32 1.19
CA VAL A 426 -18.93 18.87 1.36
C VAL A 426 -18.50 19.61 0.09
N ILE A 427 -18.77 19.05 -1.09
CA ILE A 427 -18.39 19.62 -2.39
C ILE A 427 -19.13 20.93 -2.68
N ASP A 428 -20.43 20.99 -2.39
CA ASP A 428 -21.29 22.14 -2.73
C ASP A 428 -20.99 23.40 -1.88
N LYS A 429 -20.00 23.35 -0.98
CA LYS A 429 -19.66 24.47 -0.10
C LYS A 429 -18.78 25.52 -0.81
N PRO A 430 -19.13 26.81 -0.74
CA PRO A 430 -18.44 27.87 -1.50
C PRO A 430 -16.98 28.10 -1.06
N ASN A 431 -16.61 27.82 0.20
CA ASN A 431 -15.29 28.17 0.78
C ASN A 431 -14.45 26.95 1.21
N ILE A 432 -14.65 25.79 0.56
CA ILE A 432 -13.82 24.60 0.80
C ILE A 432 -12.50 24.67 0.01
N SER A 433 -11.39 24.22 0.62
CA SER A 433 -10.10 24.17 -0.07
C SER A 433 -10.13 23.21 -1.27
N ALA A 434 -9.29 23.47 -2.27
CA ALA A 434 -9.14 22.60 -3.44
C ALA A 434 -8.84 21.15 -3.05
N THR A 435 -7.98 20.95 -2.04
CA THR A 435 -7.62 19.63 -1.50
C THR A 435 -8.83 18.87 -0.98
N PHE A 436 -9.64 19.46 -0.09
CA PHE A 436 -10.82 18.76 0.44
C PHE A 436 -11.88 18.55 -0.64
N ARG A 437 -12.06 19.51 -1.55
CA ARG A 437 -13.00 19.37 -2.66
C ARG A 437 -12.62 18.21 -3.57
N MET A 438 -11.33 18.07 -3.90
CA MET A 438 -10.80 16.96 -4.68
C MET A 438 -10.97 15.62 -3.93
N MET A 439 -10.58 15.56 -2.65
CA MET A 439 -10.75 14.36 -1.83
C MET A 439 -12.21 13.88 -1.77
N SER A 440 -13.17 14.80 -1.66
CA SER A 440 -14.59 14.51 -1.68
C SER A 440 -15.08 14.09 -3.07
N ALA A 441 -14.64 14.77 -4.13
CA ALA A 441 -15.01 14.46 -5.51
C ALA A 441 -14.56 13.05 -5.92
N LEU A 442 -13.34 12.65 -5.57
CA LEU A 442 -12.80 11.31 -5.84
C LEU A 442 -13.59 10.22 -5.10
N ARG A 443 -13.89 10.43 -3.81
CA ARG A 443 -14.74 9.53 -3.03
C ARG A 443 -16.16 9.43 -3.60
N LEU A 444 -16.70 10.54 -4.08
CA LEU A 444 -18.05 10.60 -4.67
C LEU A 444 -18.10 9.87 -6.01
N ALA A 445 -17.09 10.06 -6.88
CA ALA A 445 -16.93 9.30 -8.12
C ALA A 445 -16.85 7.79 -7.84
N ARG A 446 -15.96 7.38 -6.93
CA ARG A 446 -15.82 5.98 -6.48
C ARG A 446 -17.13 5.40 -5.95
N SER A 447 -17.86 6.17 -5.14
CA SER A 447 -19.11 5.70 -4.53
C SER A 447 -20.22 5.53 -5.57
N ARG A 448 -20.41 6.50 -6.47
CA ARG A 448 -21.42 6.42 -7.55
C ARG A 448 -21.13 5.28 -8.52
N ARG A 449 -19.86 5.07 -8.87
CA ARG A 449 -19.42 3.92 -9.67
C ARG A 449 -19.77 2.57 -9.01
N ARG A 450 -19.46 2.41 -7.72
CA ARG A 450 -19.78 1.17 -6.97
C ARG A 450 -21.28 0.93 -6.74
N MET A 451 -22.12 1.95 -6.92
CA MET A 451 -23.58 1.82 -6.90
C MET A 451 -24.14 1.32 -8.24
N HIS A 452 -23.30 1.14 -9.28
CA HIS A 452 -23.72 0.87 -10.65
C HIS A 452 -24.71 1.92 -11.19
N ASP A 453 -24.52 3.18 -10.80
CA ASP A 453 -25.15 4.29 -11.51
C ASP A 453 -24.73 4.24 -12.99
N ASN A 454 -25.60 4.69 -13.90
CA ASN A 454 -25.30 4.71 -15.33
C ASN A 454 -23.91 5.35 -15.57
N ALA A 455 -22.95 4.56 -16.07
CA ALA A 455 -21.55 4.95 -16.27
C ALA A 455 -21.40 6.25 -17.07
N GLN A 456 -22.34 6.56 -17.96
CA GLN A 456 -22.35 7.81 -18.73
C GLN A 456 -22.55 9.06 -17.85
N LYS A 457 -23.28 8.94 -16.73
CA LYS A 457 -23.47 10.04 -15.77
C LYS A 457 -22.17 10.47 -15.10
N ALA A 458 -21.17 9.59 -15.03
CA ALA A 458 -19.86 9.92 -14.47
C ALA A 458 -19.15 11.02 -15.29
N PHE A 459 -19.54 11.21 -16.55
CA PHE A 459 -18.93 12.16 -17.48
C PHE A 459 -19.77 13.41 -17.75
N GLU A 460 -20.97 13.52 -17.18
CA GLU A 460 -21.80 14.73 -17.34
C GLU A 460 -21.10 15.97 -16.78
N PRO A 461 -21.30 17.19 -17.33
CA PRO A 461 -20.59 18.40 -16.90
C PRO A 461 -20.65 18.74 -15.40
N ASN A 462 -21.69 18.27 -14.70
CA ASN A 462 -21.87 18.45 -13.26
C ASN A 462 -21.33 17.28 -12.42
N SER A 463 -20.52 16.39 -13.02
CA SER A 463 -20.01 15.20 -12.34
C SER A 463 -18.82 15.51 -11.43
N PRO A 464 -18.50 14.59 -10.49
CA PRO A 464 -17.33 14.75 -9.63
C PRO A 464 -16.02 14.73 -10.43
N LEU A 465 -15.97 14.09 -11.60
CA LEU A 465 -14.78 14.05 -12.46
C LEU A 465 -14.49 15.42 -13.12
N TRP A 466 -15.53 16.15 -13.51
CA TRP A 466 -15.38 17.54 -13.97
C TRP A 466 -14.97 18.48 -12.84
N THR A 467 -15.50 18.25 -11.64
CA THR A 467 -15.05 18.97 -10.44
C THR A 467 -13.56 18.72 -10.20
N GLY A 468 -13.10 17.47 -10.26
CA GLY A 468 -11.68 17.14 -10.10
C GLY A 468 -10.77 17.78 -11.15
N LEU A 469 -11.18 17.79 -12.43
CA LEU A 469 -10.43 18.44 -13.51
C LEU A 469 -10.11 19.90 -13.19
N SER A 470 -11.10 20.66 -12.69
CA SER A 470 -10.93 22.08 -12.35
C SER A 470 -9.91 22.33 -11.22
N LEU A 471 -9.53 21.28 -10.48
CA LEU A 471 -8.69 21.38 -9.28
C LEU A 471 -7.26 20.86 -9.49
N LEU A 472 -6.93 20.25 -10.64
CA LEU A 472 -5.64 19.57 -10.87
C LEU A 472 -4.42 20.47 -10.65
N GLY A 473 -4.52 21.76 -11.01
CA GLY A 473 -3.43 22.73 -10.82
C GLY A 473 -3.32 23.29 -9.39
N SER A 474 -4.17 22.88 -8.46
CA SER A 474 -4.29 23.48 -7.11
C SER A 474 -4.24 22.44 -5.99
N VAL A 475 -3.92 21.18 -6.29
CA VAL A 475 -3.86 20.09 -5.32
C VAL A 475 -2.51 19.37 -5.36
N PRO A 476 -2.08 18.72 -4.27
CA PRO A 476 -0.83 17.95 -4.25
C PRO A 476 -0.80 16.84 -5.30
N GLU A 477 0.40 16.51 -5.79
CA GLU A 477 0.63 15.47 -6.81
C GLU A 477 -0.05 14.13 -6.47
N VAL A 478 -0.10 13.75 -5.18
CA VAL A 478 -0.77 12.53 -4.72
C VAL A 478 -2.26 12.50 -5.12
N LEU A 479 -2.98 13.62 -4.99
CA LEU A 479 -4.39 13.69 -5.38
C LEU A 479 -4.57 13.78 -6.89
N VAL A 480 -3.60 14.34 -7.61
CA VAL A 480 -3.56 14.31 -9.08
C VAL A 480 -3.44 12.86 -9.57
N MET A 481 -2.58 12.05 -8.94
CA MET A 481 -2.44 10.63 -9.26
C MET A 481 -3.74 9.85 -8.99
N GLU A 482 -4.38 10.07 -7.84
CA GLU A 482 -5.67 9.42 -7.53
C GLU A 482 -6.79 9.83 -8.51
N TYR A 483 -6.75 11.05 -9.04
CA TYR A 483 -7.68 11.50 -10.08
C TYR A 483 -7.53 10.72 -11.38
N PHE A 484 -6.29 10.53 -11.86
CA PHE A 484 -6.06 9.76 -13.09
C PHE A 484 -6.45 8.29 -12.94
N GLU A 485 -6.19 7.71 -11.78
CA GLU A 485 -6.62 6.35 -11.47
C GLU A 485 -8.15 6.22 -11.55
N GLU A 486 -8.89 7.12 -10.90
CA GLU A 486 -10.36 7.07 -10.90
C GLU A 486 -10.98 7.41 -12.27
N LEU A 487 -10.38 8.34 -13.02
CA LEU A 487 -10.78 8.66 -14.38
C LEU A 487 -10.59 7.44 -15.31
N GLY A 488 -9.45 6.75 -15.20
CA GLY A 488 -9.18 5.49 -15.91
C GLY A 488 -10.20 4.41 -15.55
N CYS A 489 -10.47 4.21 -14.26
CA CYS A 489 -11.51 3.26 -13.82
C CYS A 489 -12.91 3.59 -14.35
N SER A 490 -13.26 4.88 -14.42
CA SER A 490 -14.57 5.33 -14.91
C SER A 490 -14.71 5.12 -16.43
N ILE A 491 -13.61 5.29 -17.19
CA ILE A 491 -13.60 5.04 -18.65
C ILE A 491 -13.80 3.55 -18.93
N SER A 492 -13.13 2.68 -18.17
CA SER A 492 -13.20 1.22 -18.34
C SER A 492 -14.58 0.63 -18.05
N GLU A 493 -15.47 1.34 -17.35
CA GLU A 493 -16.83 0.88 -17.04
C GLU A 493 -17.83 1.10 -18.19
N ILE A 494 -17.50 1.93 -19.19
CA ILE A 494 -18.42 2.24 -20.30
C ILE A 494 -18.67 0.97 -21.14
N PRO A 495 -19.93 0.47 -21.24
CA PRO A 495 -20.23 -0.74 -21.99
C PRO A 495 -20.02 -0.57 -23.50
N ASN A 496 -19.42 -1.57 -24.16
CA ASN A 496 -19.16 -1.60 -25.62
C ASN A 496 -20.39 -1.33 -26.52
N ARG A 497 -21.62 -1.44 -26.01
CA ARG A 497 -22.89 -1.31 -26.77
C ARG A 497 -23.56 0.07 -26.64
N GLN A 498 -23.07 0.98 -25.79
CA GLN A 498 -23.63 2.32 -25.57
C GLN A 498 -22.72 3.46 -26.10
N MET A 499 -21.87 3.16 -27.08
CA MET A 499 -20.85 4.10 -27.57
C MET A 499 -21.34 5.18 -28.54
N ASP A 500 -22.61 5.14 -28.96
CA ASP A 500 -23.18 6.16 -29.83
C ASP A 500 -23.53 7.49 -29.09
N SER A 501 -23.30 7.60 -27.77
CA SER A 501 -23.66 8.79 -26.96
C SER A 501 -22.56 9.40 -26.07
N SER A 502 -21.27 9.14 -26.30
CA SER A 502 -20.20 9.57 -25.36
C SER A 502 -19.58 10.95 -25.62
N ARG A 503 -20.36 11.94 -26.09
CA ARG A 503 -19.84 13.30 -26.35
C ARG A 503 -19.17 13.89 -25.11
N ASN A 504 -19.81 13.76 -23.95
CA ASN A 504 -19.29 14.30 -22.68
C ASN A 504 -17.98 13.60 -22.23
N THR A 505 -17.82 12.31 -22.52
CA THR A 505 -16.59 11.56 -22.23
C THR A 505 -15.42 12.06 -23.08
N GLN A 506 -15.65 12.29 -24.38
CA GLN A 506 -14.64 12.86 -25.28
C GLN A 506 -14.27 14.28 -24.85
N GLU A 507 -15.27 15.13 -24.55
CA GLU A 507 -15.06 16.50 -24.08
C GLU A 507 -14.23 16.53 -22.78
N LEU A 508 -14.51 15.66 -21.82
CA LEU A 508 -13.72 15.58 -20.57
C LEU A 508 -12.29 15.12 -20.85
N ILE A 509 -12.09 14.09 -21.68
CA ILE A 509 -10.76 13.58 -22.03
C ILE A 509 -9.92 14.65 -22.73
N GLU A 510 -10.51 15.36 -23.69
CA GLU A 510 -9.86 16.47 -24.39
C GLU A 510 -9.47 17.60 -23.43
N ALA A 511 -10.39 17.95 -22.52
CA ALA A 511 -10.13 18.98 -21.51
C ALA A 511 -9.01 18.56 -20.55
N VAL A 512 -8.99 17.31 -20.07
CA VAL A 512 -7.92 16.75 -19.24
C VAL A 512 -6.57 16.83 -19.98
N ASN A 513 -6.50 16.32 -21.21
CA ASN A 513 -5.27 16.35 -22.03
C ASN A 513 -4.74 17.77 -22.25
N SER A 514 -5.62 18.76 -22.41
CA SER A 514 -5.22 20.15 -22.60
C SER A 514 -4.49 20.74 -21.39
N VAL A 515 -4.87 20.35 -20.17
CA VAL A 515 -4.24 20.76 -18.91
C VAL A 515 -2.87 20.08 -18.72
N LEU A 516 -2.62 18.97 -19.41
CA LEU A 516 -1.43 18.14 -19.26
C LEU A 516 -0.31 18.50 -20.23
N CYS A 517 -0.63 19.05 -21.41
CA CYS A 517 0.39 19.57 -22.33
C CYS A 517 1.29 20.66 -21.72
N THR A 518 0.94 21.17 -20.54
CA THR A 518 1.72 22.15 -19.76
C THR A 518 2.58 21.56 -18.63
N SER A 519 2.52 20.25 -18.33
CA SER A 519 3.26 19.63 -17.20
C SER A 519 4.05 18.39 -17.62
N SER A 520 5.39 18.48 -17.65
CA SER A 520 6.29 17.43 -18.12
C SER A 520 6.68 16.38 -17.07
N SER A 521 6.23 16.50 -15.80
CA SER A 521 6.70 15.65 -14.69
C SER A 521 5.83 14.43 -14.39
N LEU A 522 4.66 14.30 -15.03
CA LEU A 522 3.65 13.28 -14.71
C LEU A 522 3.66 12.05 -15.63
N SER A 523 4.37 12.10 -16.76
CA SER A 523 4.35 11.04 -17.80
C SER A 523 4.94 9.71 -17.36
N ASP A 524 5.84 9.73 -16.37
CA ASP A 524 6.62 8.57 -15.95
C ASP A 524 6.00 7.84 -14.75
N LYS A 525 4.75 8.20 -14.38
CA LYS A 525 4.04 7.64 -13.22
C LYS A 525 3.07 6.54 -13.65
N PRO A 526 2.96 5.41 -12.91
CA PRO A 526 2.10 4.28 -13.31
C PRO A 526 0.60 4.60 -13.50
N CYS A 527 0.05 5.53 -12.70
CA CYS A 527 -1.33 5.97 -12.81
C CYS A 527 -1.63 6.68 -14.14
N TRP A 528 -0.62 7.37 -14.69
CA TRP A 528 -0.68 8.00 -16.00
C TRP A 528 -0.70 6.95 -17.12
N GLU A 529 0.16 5.93 -17.04
CA GLU A 529 0.17 4.82 -18.00
C GLU A 529 -1.17 4.08 -18.04
N TRP A 530 -1.77 3.84 -16.87
CA TRP A 530 -3.11 3.25 -16.75
C TRP A 530 -4.17 4.11 -17.45
N TYR A 531 -4.24 5.41 -17.13
CA TYR A 531 -5.19 6.33 -17.78
C TYR A 531 -4.98 6.39 -19.30
N ALA A 532 -3.73 6.50 -19.76
CA ALA A 532 -3.40 6.56 -21.18
C ALA A 532 -3.82 5.30 -21.93
N LYS A 533 -3.66 4.11 -21.32
CA LYS A 533 -4.14 2.84 -21.87
C LYS A 533 -5.67 2.85 -22.01
N CYS A 534 -6.41 3.19 -20.94
CA CYS A 534 -7.87 3.27 -20.95
C CYS A 534 -8.38 4.25 -22.03
N GLN A 535 -7.73 5.40 -22.16
CA GLN A 535 -8.03 6.40 -23.19
C GLN A 535 -7.82 5.85 -24.60
N GLN A 536 -6.69 5.21 -24.88
CA GLN A 536 -6.38 4.64 -26.19
C GLN A 536 -7.38 3.56 -26.60
N GLU A 537 -7.75 2.69 -25.65
CA GLU A 537 -8.76 1.65 -25.88
C GLU A 537 -10.11 2.27 -26.23
N PHE A 538 -10.55 3.28 -25.48
CA PHE A 538 -11.80 4.01 -25.72
C PHE A 538 -11.81 4.70 -27.11
N LEU A 539 -10.76 5.45 -27.45
CA LEU A 539 -10.65 6.12 -28.76
C LEU A 539 -10.55 5.12 -29.92
N GLY A 540 -9.88 3.99 -29.71
CA GLY A 540 -9.79 2.89 -30.66
C GLY A 540 -11.16 2.26 -30.96
N GLN A 541 -12.02 2.14 -29.95
CA GLN A 541 -13.38 1.62 -30.11
C GLN A 541 -14.30 2.59 -30.88
N ILE A 542 -14.22 3.89 -30.60
CA ILE A 542 -14.94 4.93 -31.37
C ILE A 542 -14.52 4.93 -32.85
N THR A 543 -13.21 4.77 -33.12
CA THR A 543 -12.66 4.70 -34.48
C THR A 543 -13.14 3.45 -35.23
N LYS A 544 -13.31 2.33 -34.53
CA LYS A 544 -13.89 1.10 -35.10
C LYS A 544 -15.38 1.31 -35.42
N ALA A 545 -16.16 1.86 -34.48
CA ALA A 545 -17.60 2.11 -34.65
C ALA A 545 -17.91 3.06 -35.83
N THR A 546 -17.13 4.13 -35.99
CA THR A 546 -17.26 5.07 -37.12
C THR A 546 -16.89 4.45 -38.48
N LYS A 547 -15.97 3.47 -38.52
CA LYS A 547 -15.64 2.70 -39.74
C LYS A 547 -16.73 1.69 -40.11
N THR A 548 -17.36 1.03 -39.14
CA THR A 548 -18.48 0.10 -39.39
C THR A 548 -19.72 0.81 -39.91
N ASN A 549 -20.02 2.03 -39.44
CA ASN A 549 -21.14 2.83 -39.97
C ASN A 549 -20.89 3.31 -41.42
N LYS A 550 -19.65 3.66 -41.79
CA LYS A 550 -19.28 3.94 -43.20
C LYS A 550 -19.27 2.70 -44.11
N GLY A 551 -19.08 1.51 -43.53
CA GLY A 551 -19.18 0.23 -44.24
C GLY A 551 -20.62 -0.15 -44.58
N LYS A 552 -21.57 0.10 -43.67
CA LYS A 552 -23.00 -0.16 -43.88
C LYS A 552 -23.61 0.73 -44.98
N GLU A 553 -23.17 1.98 -45.12
CA GLU A 553 -23.59 2.86 -46.24
C GLU A 553 -23.07 2.38 -47.62
N ARG A 554 -22.03 1.53 -47.66
CA ARG A 554 -21.53 0.93 -48.92
C ARG A 554 -22.18 -0.42 -49.24
N GLU A 555 -22.68 -1.15 -48.25
CA GLU A 555 -23.34 -2.46 -48.45
C GLU A 555 -24.81 -2.34 -48.91
N GLU A 556 -25.50 -1.22 -48.66
CA GLU A 556 -26.84 -0.97 -49.21
C GLU A 556 -26.86 -0.65 -50.72
N VAL A 557 -25.70 -0.45 -51.36
CA VAL A 557 -25.59 -0.14 -52.79
C VAL A 557 -25.30 -1.39 -53.65
N LEU A 558 -24.90 -2.52 -53.04
CA LEU A 558 -24.43 -3.71 -53.76
C LEU A 558 -25.36 -4.94 -53.68
N GLN A 559 -26.51 -4.83 -53.01
CA GLN A 559 -27.54 -5.88 -52.99
C GLN A 559 -28.67 -5.58 -53.98
N ASN A 560 -28.36 -5.58 -55.27
CA ASN A 560 -29.32 -5.73 -56.35
C ASN A 560 -28.57 -6.20 -57.60
N GLU A 561 -28.18 -7.48 -57.63
CA GLU A 561 -28.15 -8.26 -58.87
C GLU A 561 -27.84 -9.74 -58.57
N ASP A 562 -28.70 -10.59 -59.15
CA ASP A 562 -28.50 -11.99 -59.52
C ASP A 562 -28.70 -13.14 -58.52
N LEU A 563 -29.98 -13.55 -58.48
CA LEU A 563 -30.42 -14.95 -58.41
C LEU A 563 -30.21 -15.68 -59.75
N HIS A 564 -29.57 -16.86 -59.75
CA HIS A 564 -30.09 -18.13 -60.31
C HIS A 564 -29.00 -19.20 -60.52
N ARG A 565 -29.13 -20.37 -59.87
CA ARG A 565 -29.34 -21.72 -60.50
C ARG A 565 -29.20 -22.87 -59.49
N MET A 566 -30.06 -23.88 -59.68
CA MET A 566 -30.19 -25.11 -58.89
C MET A 566 -29.23 -26.24 -59.31
N GLY A 567 -28.94 -27.18 -58.38
CA GLY A 567 -28.50 -28.56 -58.67
C GLY A 567 -28.02 -29.32 -57.42
N THR A 568 -28.69 -30.43 -57.07
CA THR A 568 -28.42 -31.39 -55.98
C THR A 568 -27.37 -32.48 -56.37
N PRO A 569 -27.11 -33.55 -55.58
CA PRO A 569 -26.21 -33.66 -54.41
C PRO A 569 -25.02 -34.65 -54.65
N ILE A 570 -23.87 -34.47 -53.98
CA ILE A 570 -22.77 -35.47 -53.96
C ILE A 570 -22.24 -35.67 -52.52
N SER A 571 -22.04 -36.96 -52.19
CA SER A 571 -21.55 -37.57 -50.95
C SER A 571 -20.10 -37.15 -50.57
N PRO A 572 -19.64 -37.36 -49.32
CA PRO A 572 -18.59 -36.58 -48.67
C PRO A 572 -17.22 -37.23 -48.83
N GLN A 573 -16.27 -36.54 -49.46
CA GLN A 573 -14.84 -36.79 -49.30
C GLN A 573 -14.05 -35.52 -49.60
N THR A 574 -13.77 -34.73 -48.57
CA THR A 574 -12.60 -33.86 -48.51
C THR A 574 -12.21 -33.73 -47.05
N SER A 575 -11.16 -34.44 -46.67
CA SER A 575 -10.38 -34.14 -45.46
C SER A 575 -10.08 -32.63 -45.44
N PRO A 576 -10.28 -31.92 -44.32
CA PRO A 576 -9.83 -30.54 -44.23
C PRO A 576 -8.31 -30.56 -44.34
N CYS A 577 -7.75 -29.97 -45.40
CA CYS A 577 -6.33 -29.64 -45.44
C CYS A 577 -6.00 -28.81 -44.19
N LEU A 578 -5.08 -29.32 -43.36
CA LEU A 578 -4.51 -28.58 -42.24
C LEU A 578 -4.02 -27.21 -42.74
N PRO A 579 -4.39 -26.09 -42.09
CA PRO A 579 -3.73 -24.82 -42.36
C PRO A 579 -2.23 -24.99 -42.06
N PRO A 580 -1.33 -24.42 -42.89
CA PRO A 580 0.10 -24.49 -42.64
C PRO A 580 0.41 -23.91 -41.25
N ARG A 581 1.25 -24.62 -40.48
CA ARG A 581 1.72 -24.17 -39.16
C ARG A 581 2.32 -22.77 -39.31
N VAL A 582 1.95 -21.86 -38.41
CA VAL A 582 2.49 -20.49 -38.42
C VAL A 582 3.92 -20.54 -37.87
N ASP A 583 4.88 -19.96 -38.61
CA ASP A 583 6.28 -19.88 -38.20
C ASP A 583 6.43 -19.06 -36.90
N ASP A 584 7.19 -19.62 -35.96
CA ASP A 584 7.40 -19.10 -34.60
C ASP A 584 8.55 -18.06 -34.57
N HIS A 585 8.42 -17.00 -35.39
CA HIS A 585 9.43 -15.94 -35.49
C HIS A 585 9.32 -14.85 -34.40
N LYS A 586 8.52 -15.06 -33.36
CA LYS A 586 8.26 -14.07 -32.31
C LYS A 586 9.01 -14.43 -31.03
N SER A 587 9.66 -13.45 -30.41
CA SER A 587 10.35 -13.61 -29.12
C SER A 587 9.40 -14.11 -28.02
N ASP A 588 9.91 -14.65 -26.91
CA ASP A 588 9.12 -15.08 -25.73
C ASP A 588 8.18 -13.98 -25.16
N ASP A 589 8.37 -12.73 -25.59
CA ASP A 589 7.55 -11.58 -25.22
C ASP A 589 6.44 -11.23 -26.24
N GLU A 590 6.31 -11.95 -27.34
CA GLU A 590 5.28 -11.73 -28.37
C GLU A 590 4.54 -13.02 -28.76
N GLY A 591 3.22 -12.95 -28.92
CA GLY A 591 2.38 -14.10 -29.29
C GLY A 591 1.83 -14.91 -28.11
N PRO A 592 1.23 -16.09 -28.36
CA PRO A 592 0.46 -16.83 -27.35
C PRO A 592 1.31 -17.44 -26.22
N TRP A 593 2.63 -17.52 -26.40
CA TRP A 593 3.59 -17.96 -25.37
C TRP A 593 3.97 -16.85 -24.38
N SER A 594 3.70 -15.59 -24.72
CA SER A 594 3.91 -14.45 -23.80
C SER A 594 2.82 -14.34 -22.74
N GLU A 595 1.64 -14.91 -22.99
CA GLU A 595 0.49 -14.94 -22.08
C GLU A 595 0.63 -16.09 -21.09
N ARG A 596 1.06 -15.82 -19.84
CA ARG A 596 1.42 -16.88 -18.88
C ARG A 596 0.35 -17.13 -17.82
N LEU A 597 0.10 -18.40 -17.47
CA LEU A 597 -0.77 -18.78 -16.36
C LEU A 597 0.05 -19.39 -15.21
N VAL A 598 -0.20 -18.91 -13.99
CA VAL A 598 0.52 -19.35 -12.78
C VAL A 598 -0.46 -19.99 -11.80
N LEU A 599 -0.06 -21.15 -11.26
CA LEU A 599 -0.79 -21.88 -10.23
C LEU A 599 0.08 -22.01 -8.98
N SER A 600 -0.49 -21.83 -7.80
CA SER A 600 0.20 -21.98 -6.53
C SER A 600 -0.65 -22.73 -5.50
N PHE A 601 0.00 -23.52 -4.65
CA PHE A 601 -0.65 -24.34 -3.63
C PHE A 601 -0.09 -24.05 -2.23
N ASP A 602 -0.99 -23.74 -1.30
CA ASP A 602 -0.62 -23.55 0.11
C ASP A 602 -0.22 -24.88 0.76
N GLY A 603 0.66 -24.82 1.76
CA GLY A 603 0.94 -25.96 2.64
C GLY A 603 -0.25 -26.25 3.56
N GLY A 604 -0.53 -27.53 3.79
CA GLY A 604 -1.75 -27.92 4.50
C GLY A 604 -1.87 -29.35 5.01
N GLY A 605 -0.79 -30.13 4.99
CA GLY A 605 -0.85 -31.56 5.32
C GLY A 605 -1.92 -32.28 4.48
N VAL A 606 -2.75 -33.12 5.11
CA VAL A 606 -3.84 -33.87 4.47
C VAL A 606 -4.91 -32.99 3.83
N ARG A 607 -5.03 -31.72 4.27
CA ARG A 607 -6.01 -30.77 3.72
C ARG A 607 -5.68 -30.35 2.29
N ALA A 608 -4.45 -30.59 1.81
CA ALA A 608 -4.04 -30.34 0.42
C ALA A 608 -4.84 -31.17 -0.62
N ILE A 609 -5.58 -32.18 -0.17
CA ILE A 609 -6.57 -32.89 -1.00
C ILE A 609 -7.69 -31.94 -1.44
N SER A 610 -8.12 -31.00 -0.58
CA SER A 610 -9.10 -29.97 -0.96
C SER A 610 -8.59 -29.15 -2.15
N SER A 611 -7.30 -28.81 -2.16
CA SER A 611 -6.70 -28.07 -3.27
C SER A 611 -6.72 -28.84 -4.59
N LEU A 612 -6.51 -30.17 -4.53
CA LEU A 612 -6.64 -31.04 -5.72
C LEU A 612 -8.08 -31.16 -6.18
N LEU A 613 -9.07 -31.20 -5.28
CA LEU A 613 -10.49 -31.22 -5.63
C LEU A 613 -10.94 -29.90 -6.27
N ILE A 614 -10.48 -28.76 -5.77
CA ILE A 614 -10.71 -27.45 -6.40
C ILE A 614 -10.10 -27.42 -7.81
N LEU A 615 -8.85 -27.89 -7.95
CA LEU A 615 -8.22 -27.99 -9.28
C LEU A 615 -8.99 -28.96 -10.18
N LYS A 616 -9.48 -30.09 -9.65
CA LYS A 616 -10.30 -31.05 -10.40
C LYS A 616 -11.54 -30.37 -10.97
N ARG A 617 -12.18 -29.48 -10.21
CA ARG A 617 -13.32 -28.70 -10.71
C ARG A 617 -12.94 -27.73 -11.83
N ILE A 618 -11.78 -27.07 -11.73
CA ILE A 618 -11.23 -26.23 -12.82
C ILE A 618 -10.96 -27.08 -14.06
N MET A 619 -10.30 -28.22 -13.91
CA MET A 619 -9.98 -29.12 -15.02
C MET A 619 -11.23 -29.74 -15.66
N HIS A 620 -12.28 -30.00 -14.88
CA HIS A 620 -13.58 -30.41 -15.39
C HIS A 620 -14.20 -29.32 -16.27
N GLN A 621 -14.14 -28.05 -15.85
CA GLN A 621 -14.65 -26.96 -16.68
C GLN A 621 -13.82 -26.76 -17.96
N ILE A 622 -12.50 -26.93 -17.89
CA ILE A 622 -11.61 -26.98 -19.05
C ILE A 622 -12.02 -28.11 -20.00
N MET A 623 -12.25 -29.32 -19.49
CA MET A 623 -12.74 -30.45 -20.29
C MET A 623 -14.04 -30.10 -21.03
N VAL A 624 -15.02 -29.53 -20.32
CA VAL A 624 -16.29 -29.14 -20.94
C VAL A 624 -16.06 -28.16 -22.08
N LEU A 625 -15.27 -27.11 -21.85
CA LEU A 625 -14.96 -26.10 -22.87
C LEU A 625 -14.18 -26.67 -24.05
N GLU A 626 -13.24 -27.58 -23.81
CA GLU A 626 -12.45 -28.22 -24.86
C GLU A 626 -13.27 -29.18 -25.71
N LEU A 627 -14.20 -29.92 -25.11
CA LEU A 627 -15.07 -30.86 -25.82
C LEU A 627 -16.20 -30.16 -26.59
N THR A 628 -16.62 -28.98 -26.16
CA THR A 628 -17.72 -28.21 -26.76
C THR A 628 -17.26 -27.03 -27.61
N HIS A 629 -15.95 -26.88 -27.84
CA HIS A 629 -15.39 -25.75 -28.57
C HIS A 629 -15.88 -25.70 -30.03
N PRO A 630 -16.16 -24.51 -30.61
CA PRO A 630 -16.64 -24.36 -31.99
C PRO A 630 -15.76 -25.03 -33.06
N ASP A 631 -14.44 -24.99 -32.88
CA ASP A 631 -13.48 -25.62 -33.81
C ASP A 631 -13.45 -27.15 -33.71
N GLY A 632 -14.12 -27.75 -32.71
CA GLY A 632 -14.15 -29.20 -32.47
C GLY A 632 -13.48 -29.61 -31.15
N PRO A 633 -13.77 -30.84 -30.68
CA PRO A 633 -13.24 -31.38 -29.43
C PRO A 633 -11.72 -31.56 -29.48
N SER A 634 -11.03 -31.24 -28.39
CA SER A 634 -9.59 -31.47 -28.26
C SER A 634 -9.25 -32.07 -26.90
N TYR A 635 -8.33 -33.04 -26.89
CA TYR A 635 -7.75 -33.58 -25.66
C TYR A 635 -6.37 -32.97 -25.43
N SER A 636 -6.01 -32.74 -24.18
CA SER A 636 -4.68 -32.20 -23.87
C SER A 636 -3.63 -33.31 -23.81
N CYS A 637 -4.00 -34.52 -23.39
CA CYS A 637 -3.09 -35.67 -23.33
C CYS A 637 -2.61 -36.18 -24.71
N GLY A 638 -3.23 -35.74 -25.81
CA GLY A 638 -2.81 -36.03 -27.18
C GLY A 638 -1.64 -35.13 -27.62
N SER A 639 -0.62 -35.74 -28.21
CA SER A 639 0.62 -35.04 -28.60
C SER A 639 0.54 -34.27 -29.93
N VAL A 640 -0.60 -34.33 -30.63
CA VAL A 640 -0.82 -33.71 -31.95
C VAL A 640 -2.16 -32.95 -31.91
N PRO A 641 -2.24 -31.69 -32.38
CA PRO A 641 -3.50 -31.03 -32.56
C PRO A 641 -4.13 -31.53 -33.87
N TRP A 642 -5.33 -32.10 -33.79
CA TRP A 642 -6.18 -32.48 -34.93
C TRP A 642 -5.72 -33.69 -35.76
N THR A 643 -5.90 -34.91 -35.24
CA THR A 643 -6.20 -36.07 -36.11
C THR A 643 -7.03 -37.10 -35.37
N GLU A 644 -8.10 -37.52 -36.04
CA GLU A 644 -8.75 -38.82 -35.93
C GLU A 644 -7.67 -39.91 -36.09
N ASP A 645 -7.05 -40.32 -34.99
CA ASP A 645 -6.42 -41.63 -34.94
C ASP A 645 -7.32 -42.49 -34.04
N GLU A 646 -8.20 -43.26 -34.68
CA GLU A 646 -9.17 -44.18 -34.07
C GLU A 646 -8.52 -45.27 -33.18
N SER A 647 -7.19 -45.25 -33.01
CA SER A 647 -6.43 -46.16 -32.16
C SER A 647 -6.01 -45.55 -30.81
N GLY A 648 -6.15 -44.24 -30.61
CA GLY A 648 -5.57 -43.51 -29.48
C GLY A 648 -6.51 -42.61 -28.69
N VAL A 649 -7.83 -42.67 -28.92
CA VAL A 649 -8.80 -42.03 -28.03
C VAL A 649 -8.62 -42.69 -26.65
N PRO A 650 -8.29 -41.93 -25.57
CA PRO A 650 -8.33 -42.50 -24.24
C PRO A 650 -9.70 -43.13 -24.05
N GLU A 651 -9.77 -44.42 -23.68
CA GLU A 651 -11.06 -45.06 -23.34
C GLU A 651 -11.84 -44.05 -22.49
N LEU A 652 -13.05 -43.69 -22.94
CA LEU A 652 -13.95 -42.82 -22.18
C LEU A 652 -13.90 -43.27 -20.72
N PRO A 653 -13.62 -42.37 -19.77
CA PRO A 653 -13.39 -42.75 -18.39
C PRO A 653 -14.49 -43.69 -17.90
N LYS A 654 -14.11 -44.88 -17.42
CA LYS A 654 -15.05 -45.88 -16.91
C LYS A 654 -15.91 -45.35 -15.75
N GLU A 655 -15.45 -44.27 -15.11
CA GLU A 655 -16.13 -43.51 -14.08
C GLU A 655 -16.49 -42.11 -14.59
N SER A 656 -17.74 -41.69 -14.43
CA SER A 656 -18.33 -40.51 -15.09
C SER A 656 -17.77 -39.14 -14.64
N ASP A 657 -16.88 -39.09 -13.65
CA ASP A 657 -16.38 -37.85 -13.03
C ASP A 657 -14.84 -37.68 -13.12
N ARG A 658 -14.14 -38.53 -13.87
CA ARG A 658 -12.68 -38.38 -14.08
C ARG A 658 -12.37 -37.50 -15.29
N VAL A 659 -11.30 -36.72 -15.23
CA VAL A 659 -10.85 -35.75 -16.25
C VAL A 659 -9.46 -36.10 -16.81
N ASP A 660 -9.12 -37.39 -16.84
CA ASP A 660 -7.79 -37.89 -17.18
C ASP A 660 -7.30 -37.55 -18.61
N GLY A 661 -8.19 -37.10 -19.50
CA GLY A 661 -7.82 -36.58 -20.83
C GLY A 661 -7.12 -35.21 -20.82
N PHE A 662 -7.04 -34.56 -19.65
CA PHE A 662 -6.57 -33.17 -19.50
C PHE A 662 -5.50 -33.06 -18.41
N LEU A 663 -4.32 -32.60 -18.81
CA LEU A 663 -3.14 -32.45 -17.96
C LEU A 663 -2.98 -30.99 -17.51
N PRO A 664 -2.92 -30.70 -16.20
CA PRO A 664 -2.74 -29.32 -15.73
C PRO A 664 -1.48 -28.61 -16.27
N CYS A 665 -0.38 -29.34 -16.51
CA CYS A 665 0.84 -28.79 -17.11
C CYS A 665 0.67 -28.30 -18.57
N HIS A 666 -0.45 -28.62 -19.22
CA HIS A 666 -0.77 -28.08 -20.54
C HIS A 666 -1.46 -26.73 -20.51
N TYR A 667 -1.94 -26.32 -19.34
CA TYR A 667 -2.72 -25.10 -19.15
C TYR A 667 -2.01 -24.08 -18.26
N PHE A 668 -1.17 -24.53 -17.34
CA PHE A 668 -0.42 -23.67 -16.42
C PHE A 668 1.09 -23.73 -16.72
N ASP A 669 1.70 -22.56 -16.88
CA ASP A 669 3.12 -22.39 -17.20
C ASP A 669 4.00 -22.53 -15.96
N TYR A 670 3.50 -22.07 -14.83
CA TYR A 670 4.20 -22.13 -13.55
C TYR A 670 3.35 -22.82 -12.50
N MET A 671 3.95 -23.71 -11.72
CA MET A 671 3.33 -24.35 -10.56
C MET A 671 4.24 -24.23 -9.34
N ALA A 672 3.75 -23.57 -8.29
CA ALA A 672 4.50 -23.40 -7.04
C ALA A 672 3.79 -24.05 -5.86
N GLY A 673 4.55 -24.55 -4.89
CA GLY A 673 3.95 -25.16 -3.70
C GLY A 673 4.86 -25.16 -2.47
N THR A 674 4.24 -25.15 -1.30
CA THR A 674 4.92 -25.36 0.00
C THR A 674 4.37 -26.61 0.69
N SER A 675 5.22 -27.40 1.36
CA SER A 675 4.80 -28.61 2.08
C SER A 675 4.05 -29.58 1.16
N THR A 676 2.90 -30.11 1.58
CA THR A 676 2.04 -30.93 0.72
C THR A 676 1.52 -30.20 -0.52
N GLY A 677 1.44 -28.86 -0.51
CA GLY A 677 1.23 -28.06 -1.73
C GLY A 677 2.42 -28.14 -2.69
N GLY A 678 3.64 -28.23 -2.15
CA GLY A 678 4.87 -28.54 -2.88
C GLY A 678 4.78 -29.90 -3.57
N LEU A 679 4.33 -30.93 -2.86
CA LEU A 679 4.05 -32.25 -3.45
C LEU A 679 3.03 -32.16 -4.60
N ASN A 680 1.93 -31.41 -4.43
CA ASN A 680 0.95 -31.21 -5.50
C ASN A 680 1.58 -30.54 -6.73
N SER A 681 2.39 -29.48 -6.54
CA SER A 681 3.10 -28.82 -7.65
C SER A 681 4.04 -29.77 -8.39
N ILE A 682 4.74 -30.66 -7.66
CA ILE A 682 5.64 -31.67 -8.22
C ILE A 682 4.85 -32.71 -9.04
N MET A 683 3.76 -33.25 -8.49
CA MET A 683 2.96 -34.26 -9.20
C MET A 683 2.36 -33.70 -10.50
N LEU A 684 1.81 -32.49 -10.45
CA LEU A 684 1.07 -31.89 -11.56
C LEU A 684 1.98 -31.25 -12.61
N GLY A 685 3.06 -30.58 -12.18
CA GLY A 685 4.00 -29.89 -13.05
C GLY A 685 5.15 -30.80 -13.46
N ARG A 686 6.00 -31.20 -12.50
CA ARG A 686 7.25 -31.91 -12.78
C ARG A 686 7.07 -33.37 -13.20
N VAL A 687 6.11 -34.09 -12.61
CA VAL A 687 5.77 -35.48 -12.97
C VAL A 687 4.67 -35.55 -14.03
N ARG A 688 4.02 -34.41 -14.33
CA ARG A 688 3.01 -34.25 -15.37
C ARG A 688 1.84 -35.25 -15.22
N MET A 689 1.32 -35.36 -14.01
CA MET A 689 0.15 -36.18 -13.70
C MET A 689 -1.15 -35.43 -14.02
N THR A 690 -2.20 -36.21 -14.34
CA THR A 690 -3.58 -35.70 -14.29
C THR A 690 -3.96 -35.41 -12.83
N VAL A 691 -4.95 -34.55 -12.63
CA VAL A 691 -5.42 -34.22 -11.28
C VAL A 691 -5.99 -35.45 -10.57
N ASP A 692 -6.71 -36.34 -11.25
CA ASP A 692 -7.24 -37.56 -10.64
C ASP A 692 -6.10 -38.52 -10.23
N ARG A 693 -5.09 -38.70 -11.07
CA ARG A 693 -3.91 -39.50 -10.69
C ARG A 693 -3.14 -38.88 -9.52
N ALA A 694 -3.08 -37.55 -9.44
CA ALA A 694 -2.48 -36.86 -8.31
C ALA A 694 -3.27 -37.11 -7.01
N ILE A 695 -4.61 -37.11 -7.06
CA ILE A 695 -5.48 -37.46 -5.93
C ILE A 695 -5.23 -38.92 -5.50
N ASP A 696 -5.21 -39.86 -6.44
CA ASP A 696 -4.97 -41.28 -6.17
C ASP A 696 -3.60 -41.48 -5.48
N ASN A 697 -2.54 -40.85 -6.00
CA ASN A 697 -1.19 -40.90 -5.43
C ASN A 697 -1.12 -40.23 -4.05
N PHE A 698 -1.86 -39.14 -3.81
CA PHE A 698 -1.91 -38.49 -2.51
C PHE A 698 -2.61 -39.37 -1.46
N ILE A 699 -3.69 -40.06 -1.84
CA ILE A 699 -4.39 -41.01 -0.97
C ILE A 699 -3.46 -42.17 -0.61
N ASP A 700 -2.74 -42.73 -1.59
CA ASP A 700 -1.72 -43.76 -1.39
C ASP A 700 -0.61 -43.31 -0.43
N PHE A 701 -0.14 -42.07 -0.59
CA PHE A 701 0.82 -41.44 0.32
C PHE A 701 0.25 -41.34 1.75
N GLY A 702 -0.98 -40.85 1.91
CA GLY A 702 -1.63 -40.74 3.21
C GLY A 702 -1.81 -42.09 3.90
N ASN A 703 -2.16 -43.14 3.15
CA ASN A 703 -2.26 -44.51 3.66
C ASN A 703 -0.90 -45.03 4.15
N SER A 704 0.17 -44.78 3.39
CA SER A 704 1.51 -45.29 3.66
C SER A 704 2.26 -44.52 4.76
N VAL A 705 1.94 -43.23 4.93
CA VAL A 705 2.63 -42.32 5.85
C VAL A 705 1.75 -41.94 7.03
N PHE A 706 0.67 -41.18 6.82
CA PHE A 706 -0.19 -40.69 7.90
C PHE A 706 -0.95 -41.80 8.64
N GLY A 707 -1.24 -42.91 7.94
CA GLY A 707 -1.81 -44.13 8.53
C GLY A 707 -0.89 -44.90 9.47
N HIS A 708 0.42 -44.58 9.53
CA HIS A 708 1.43 -45.36 10.24
C HIS A 708 2.31 -44.51 11.18
N LEU A 709 1.81 -44.27 12.39
CA LEU A 709 2.52 -43.55 13.46
C LEU A 709 3.74 -44.34 14.00
N GLN A 710 4.83 -43.64 14.32
CA GLN A 710 5.97 -44.23 15.03
C GLN A 710 5.68 -44.36 16.53
N LEU A 711 6.05 -45.50 17.13
CA LEU A 711 5.99 -45.70 18.57
C LEU A 711 6.97 -44.77 19.29
N PHE A 712 6.56 -44.22 20.44
CA PHE A 712 7.40 -43.38 21.32
C PHE A 712 7.96 -42.10 20.67
N HIS A 713 7.25 -41.52 19.70
CA HIS A 713 7.62 -40.26 19.06
C HIS A 713 7.45 -39.03 19.99
N VAL A 714 7.93 -37.87 19.56
CA VAL A 714 8.02 -36.63 20.36
C VAL A 714 6.67 -36.12 20.90
N THR A 715 5.56 -36.61 20.37
CA THR A 715 4.19 -36.28 20.83
C THR A 715 3.46 -37.45 21.50
N SER A 716 4.16 -38.54 21.81
CA SER A 716 3.64 -39.67 22.61
C SER A 716 3.82 -39.42 24.11
N ALA A 717 2.96 -40.03 24.94
CA ALA A 717 3.01 -39.94 26.40
C ALA A 717 4.35 -40.42 27.01
N TYR A 718 5.06 -41.30 26.31
CA TYR A 718 6.44 -41.70 26.63
C TYR A 718 7.39 -41.08 25.59
N PHE A 719 8.21 -40.12 26.05
CA PHE A 719 9.03 -39.24 25.22
C PHE A 719 10.33 -39.90 24.74
N ARG A 720 10.51 -40.00 23.41
CA ARG A 720 11.84 -40.05 22.77
C ARG A 720 11.92 -38.94 21.71
N PRO A 721 13.11 -38.36 21.47
CA PRO A 721 13.30 -37.30 20.47
C PRO A 721 13.27 -37.87 19.04
N ARG A 722 12.11 -38.37 18.61
CA ARG A 722 11.87 -38.98 17.29
C ARG A 722 10.66 -38.34 16.64
N ALA A 723 10.72 -38.12 15.32
CA ALA A 723 9.61 -37.58 14.53
C ALA A 723 8.36 -38.48 14.57
N LYS A 724 7.16 -37.92 14.35
CA LYS A 724 5.89 -38.66 14.36
C LYS A 724 5.80 -39.73 13.26
N TYR A 725 6.37 -39.45 12.09
CA TYR A 725 6.34 -40.32 10.90
C TYR A 725 7.74 -40.76 10.46
N SER A 726 7.81 -41.96 9.89
CA SER A 726 9.08 -42.55 9.45
C SER A 726 9.57 -41.87 8.17
N ALA A 727 10.77 -41.28 8.22
CA ALA A 727 11.43 -40.72 7.05
C ALA A 727 11.66 -41.77 5.94
N VAL A 728 11.86 -43.04 6.32
CA VAL A 728 12.02 -44.16 5.37
C VAL A 728 10.73 -44.40 4.60
N LYS A 729 9.58 -44.49 5.30
CA LYS A 729 8.28 -44.69 4.64
C LYS A 729 7.88 -43.51 3.78
N ALA A 730 8.16 -42.28 4.23
CA ALA A 730 7.93 -41.08 3.45
C ALA A 730 8.78 -41.08 2.16
N CYS A 731 10.07 -41.41 2.26
CA CYS A 731 10.97 -41.55 1.12
C CYS A 731 10.47 -42.61 0.12
N GLU A 732 10.09 -43.80 0.59
CA GLU A 732 9.52 -44.86 -0.25
C GLU A 732 8.24 -44.41 -0.95
N ALA A 733 7.35 -43.72 -0.24
CA ALA A 733 6.11 -43.19 -0.81
C ALA A 733 6.38 -42.11 -1.87
N PHE A 734 7.32 -41.18 -1.64
CA PHE A 734 7.70 -40.18 -2.64
C PHE A 734 8.34 -40.82 -3.87
N LYS A 735 9.23 -41.80 -3.69
CA LYS A 735 9.81 -42.55 -4.82
C LYS A 735 8.73 -43.27 -5.62
N LYS A 736 7.73 -43.87 -4.95
CA LYS A 736 6.57 -44.50 -5.62
C LYS A 736 5.78 -43.49 -6.46
N ILE A 737 5.56 -42.28 -5.96
CA ILE A 737 4.88 -41.21 -6.72
C ILE A 737 5.67 -40.85 -7.98
N VAL A 738 7.00 -40.70 -7.87
CA VAL A 738 7.86 -40.37 -9.02
C VAL A 738 7.85 -41.48 -10.06
N THR A 739 7.86 -42.75 -9.64
CA THR A 739 7.87 -43.89 -10.56
C THR A 739 6.50 -44.25 -11.12
N SER A 740 5.40 -43.81 -10.50
CA SER A 740 4.04 -44.19 -10.93
C SER A 740 3.67 -43.70 -12.32
N ARG A 741 4.38 -42.71 -12.87
CA ARG A 741 4.16 -42.20 -14.24
C ARG A 741 4.54 -43.22 -15.33
N PHE A 742 5.40 -44.20 -15.03
CA PHE A 742 5.97 -45.13 -16.00
C PHE A 742 5.25 -46.49 -16.03
N PRO A 743 5.12 -47.14 -17.21
CA PRO A 743 4.56 -48.49 -17.31
C PRO A 743 5.37 -49.51 -16.51
N SER A 744 4.67 -50.50 -15.95
CA SER A 744 5.24 -51.57 -15.12
C SER A 744 6.35 -52.40 -15.81
N THR A 745 6.44 -52.38 -17.14
CA THR A 745 7.53 -53.03 -17.92
C THR A 745 8.89 -52.32 -17.83
N LEU A 746 8.92 -51.03 -17.46
CA LEU A 746 10.17 -50.30 -17.15
C LEU A 746 10.53 -50.35 -15.65
N SER A 747 9.63 -50.88 -14.81
CA SER A 747 9.82 -50.98 -13.36
C SER A 747 10.89 -52.01 -12.95
N GLU A 748 11.29 -52.92 -13.85
CA GLU A 748 12.40 -53.85 -13.58
C GLU A 748 13.78 -53.19 -13.72
N ALA A 749 13.87 -51.99 -14.30
CA ALA A 749 15.10 -51.21 -14.40
C ALA A 749 15.36 -50.29 -13.18
N LEU A 750 14.82 -50.63 -12.01
CA LEU A 750 15.01 -49.88 -10.74
C LEU A 750 16.48 -49.78 -10.30
N SER A 751 17.38 -50.59 -10.87
CA SER A 751 18.83 -50.55 -10.64
C SER A 751 19.57 -49.47 -11.45
N LEU A 752 18.91 -48.77 -12.39
CA LEU A 752 19.51 -47.72 -13.23
C LEU A 752 19.00 -46.30 -12.93
N VAL A 753 18.13 -46.12 -11.93
CA VAL A 753 17.47 -44.84 -11.58
C VAL A 753 18.48 -43.71 -11.33
N SER A 754 19.68 -44.03 -10.84
CA SER A 754 20.73 -43.04 -10.53
C SER A 754 21.45 -42.44 -11.75
N LEU A 755 21.16 -42.91 -12.98
CA LEU A 755 21.78 -42.43 -14.22
C LEU A 755 20.79 -41.71 -15.16
N CYS A 756 19.53 -41.53 -14.72
CA CYS A 756 18.45 -41.02 -15.56
C CYS A 756 18.23 -39.50 -15.37
N PRO A 757 18.37 -38.66 -16.42
CA PRO A 757 18.14 -37.21 -16.34
C PRO A 757 16.73 -36.81 -15.87
N TRP A 758 15.75 -37.71 -15.88
CA TRP A 758 14.40 -37.44 -15.39
C TRP A 758 14.23 -37.57 -13.87
N ALA A 759 15.21 -38.18 -13.18
CA ALA A 759 15.18 -38.36 -11.72
C ALA A 759 15.53 -37.06 -10.96
N THR A 760 16.30 -36.16 -11.59
CA THR A 760 16.64 -34.85 -11.06
C THR A 760 15.44 -33.89 -11.10
N PHE A 761 15.40 -32.94 -10.18
CA PHE A 761 14.29 -31.98 -10.13
C PHE A 761 14.31 -31.00 -11.31
N VAL A 762 15.50 -30.59 -11.75
CA VAL A 762 15.69 -29.75 -12.94
C VAL A 762 15.31 -30.54 -14.19
N MET A 763 14.61 -29.89 -15.12
CA MET A 763 14.22 -30.44 -16.42
C MET A 763 14.61 -29.43 -17.50
N ASP A 764 15.54 -29.82 -18.37
CA ASP A 764 15.89 -29.05 -19.56
C ASP A 764 14.82 -29.30 -20.64
N GLY A 765 14.24 -28.22 -21.15
CA GLY A 765 13.15 -28.26 -22.11
C GLY A 765 11.99 -27.39 -21.65
N GLY A 766 11.48 -26.54 -22.55
CA GLY A 766 10.44 -25.55 -22.26
C GLY A 766 9.11 -26.19 -21.83
N CYS A 767 9.05 -26.70 -20.61
CA CYS A 767 7.93 -27.34 -19.95
C CYS A 767 7.36 -26.42 -18.87
N THR A 768 6.27 -26.85 -18.22
CA THR A 768 5.78 -26.21 -16.99
C THR A 768 6.89 -26.11 -15.94
N LYS A 769 7.16 -24.88 -15.54
CA LYS A 769 8.16 -24.51 -14.56
C LYS A 769 7.61 -24.77 -13.16
N THR A 770 8.23 -25.70 -12.46
CA THR A 770 7.78 -26.16 -11.14
C THR A 770 8.68 -25.60 -10.04
N MET A 771 8.07 -25.14 -8.95
CA MET A 771 8.74 -24.57 -7.78
C MET A 771 8.28 -25.24 -6.48
N ALA A 772 9.22 -25.56 -5.60
CA ALA A 772 8.91 -26.02 -4.25
C ALA A 772 9.67 -25.19 -3.21
N ILE A 773 9.01 -24.80 -2.12
CA ILE A 773 9.62 -23.94 -1.09
C ILE A 773 10.10 -24.78 0.10
N SER A 774 11.33 -24.50 0.53
CA SER A 774 11.93 -25.06 1.74
C SER A 774 12.57 -23.98 2.59
N TYR A 775 12.78 -24.29 3.87
CA TYR A 775 13.65 -23.52 4.74
C TYR A 775 15.04 -24.18 4.78
N ARG A 776 16.07 -23.47 4.32
CA ARG A 776 17.45 -23.94 4.24
C ARG A 776 18.27 -23.40 5.42
N VAL A 777 19.02 -24.30 6.04
CA VAL A 777 19.98 -24.02 7.11
C VAL A 777 21.36 -24.48 6.66
N ASP A 778 22.30 -23.53 6.57
CA ASP A 778 23.66 -23.74 6.09
C ASP A 778 24.63 -22.96 7.00
N ASP A 779 25.52 -23.63 7.73
CA ASP A 779 26.43 -23.00 8.71
C ASP A 779 25.77 -21.97 9.65
N ASN A 780 24.57 -22.27 10.16
CA ASN A 780 23.71 -21.39 10.97
C ASN A 780 23.14 -20.15 10.25
N VAL A 781 23.29 -20.05 8.93
CA VAL A 781 22.59 -19.09 8.08
C VAL A 781 21.25 -19.68 7.66
N GLU A 782 20.17 -19.01 8.07
CA GLU A 782 18.79 -19.43 7.84
C GLU A 782 18.17 -18.62 6.70
N LYS A 783 17.69 -19.28 5.64
CA LYS A 783 16.99 -18.58 4.54
C LYS A 783 15.93 -19.44 3.86
N ALA A 784 14.94 -18.80 3.27
CA ALA A 784 14.02 -19.46 2.36
C ALA A 784 14.77 -19.91 1.09
N HIS A 785 14.44 -21.10 0.61
CA HIS A 785 15.01 -21.71 -0.58
C HIS A 785 13.89 -22.10 -1.54
N ILE A 786 14.07 -21.77 -2.82
CA ILE A 786 13.15 -22.09 -3.91
C ILE A 786 13.84 -23.15 -4.76
N TRP A 787 13.35 -24.38 -4.67
CA TRP A 787 13.72 -25.43 -5.61
C TRP A 787 13.08 -25.10 -6.95
N ARG A 788 13.86 -25.15 -8.04
CA ARG A 788 13.39 -24.82 -9.38
C ARG A 788 13.60 -26.01 -10.31
N SER A 789 12.60 -26.31 -11.14
CA SER A 789 12.76 -27.28 -12.21
C SER A 789 13.44 -26.70 -13.46
N TYR A 790 13.93 -25.47 -13.40
CA TYR A 790 14.39 -24.67 -14.55
C TYR A 790 15.52 -23.73 -14.12
N ASP A 791 16.24 -23.19 -15.09
CA ASP A 791 17.34 -22.25 -14.85
C ASP A 791 16.88 -20.83 -14.52
N TYR A 792 17.61 -20.19 -13.60
CA TYR A 792 17.35 -18.82 -13.17
C TYR A 792 18.58 -17.91 -13.43
N PRO A 793 18.41 -16.67 -13.91
CA PRO A 793 19.52 -15.83 -14.39
C PRO A 793 20.62 -15.50 -13.37
N ASP A 794 20.33 -15.57 -12.07
CA ASP A 794 21.11 -14.82 -11.07
C ASP A 794 21.55 -15.61 -9.81
N SER A 795 21.89 -16.90 -9.91
CA SER A 795 22.45 -17.59 -8.73
C SER A 795 23.36 -18.77 -9.04
N ASN A 796 24.19 -19.13 -8.06
CA ASN A 796 25.09 -20.30 -7.95
C ASN A 796 24.38 -21.67 -8.13
N THR A 797 23.63 -21.88 -9.22
CA THR A 797 22.69 -22.98 -9.52
C THR A 797 23.32 -24.37 -9.67
N CYS A 798 24.63 -24.53 -9.50
CA CYS A 798 25.28 -25.82 -9.64
C CYS A 798 24.84 -26.83 -8.56
N LEU A 799 24.44 -26.37 -7.37
CA LEU A 799 24.03 -27.25 -6.25
C LEU A 799 22.58 -27.72 -6.33
N ASP A 800 21.68 -26.95 -6.96
CA ASP A 800 20.25 -27.31 -7.02
C ASP A 800 19.97 -28.31 -8.15
N ARG A 801 20.85 -28.36 -9.16
CA ARG A 801 20.75 -29.25 -10.33
C ARG A 801 20.91 -30.74 -10.01
N SER A 802 21.58 -31.08 -8.91
CA SER A 802 21.83 -32.49 -8.55
C SER A 802 20.76 -33.12 -7.65
N ALA A 803 19.79 -32.34 -7.15
CA ALA A 803 18.77 -32.86 -6.25
C ALA A 803 17.73 -33.69 -7.01
N GLU A 804 17.36 -34.84 -6.47
CA GLU A 804 16.33 -35.71 -7.04
C GLU A 804 14.92 -35.24 -6.65
N ILE A 805 13.91 -35.56 -7.47
CA ILE A 805 12.52 -35.12 -7.24
C ILE A 805 12.02 -35.55 -5.84
N TRP A 806 12.36 -36.76 -5.38
CA TRP A 806 11.93 -37.24 -4.07
C TRP A 806 12.65 -36.51 -2.92
N GLU A 807 13.89 -36.04 -3.13
CA GLU A 807 14.62 -35.26 -2.13
C GLU A 807 13.98 -33.89 -1.97
N VAL A 808 13.59 -33.25 -3.08
CA VAL A 808 12.86 -31.98 -3.06
C VAL A 808 11.49 -32.14 -2.40
N ALA A 809 10.75 -33.21 -2.72
CA ALA A 809 9.46 -33.50 -2.11
C ALA A 809 9.57 -33.73 -0.59
N MET A 810 10.62 -34.41 -0.14
CA MET A 810 10.97 -34.56 1.28
C MET A 810 11.34 -33.21 1.91
N ALA A 811 12.20 -32.43 1.26
CA ALA A 811 12.69 -31.15 1.76
C ALA A 811 11.57 -30.13 1.98
N THR A 812 10.64 -30.01 1.02
CA THR A 812 9.51 -29.08 1.16
C THR A 812 8.51 -29.54 2.23
N SER A 813 8.42 -30.85 2.51
CA SER A 813 7.44 -31.44 3.45
C SER A 813 8.02 -31.80 4.82
N ALA A 814 9.28 -31.44 5.11
CA ALA A 814 9.99 -31.85 6.33
C ALA A 814 9.55 -31.05 7.58
N THR A 815 8.27 -31.15 7.93
CA THR A 815 7.62 -30.37 8.99
C THR A 815 8.17 -30.76 10.37
N PRO A 816 8.75 -29.83 11.17
CA PRO A 816 9.30 -30.17 12.49
C PRO A 816 8.30 -30.89 13.39
N GLY A 817 8.73 -31.98 14.03
CA GLY A 817 7.89 -32.84 14.87
C GLY A 817 7.13 -33.93 14.09
N TYR A 818 6.83 -33.72 12.80
CA TYR A 818 6.17 -34.71 11.94
C TYR A 818 7.19 -35.54 11.18
N PHE A 819 8.14 -34.88 10.52
CA PHE A 819 9.20 -35.49 9.73
C PHE A 819 10.57 -34.99 10.19
N SER A 820 11.61 -35.78 9.93
CA SER A 820 13.00 -35.39 10.18
C SER A 820 13.49 -34.44 9.07
N PRO A 821 14.33 -33.43 9.39
CA PRO A 821 15.03 -32.64 8.38
C PRO A 821 15.84 -33.52 7.42
N ILE A 822 15.98 -33.08 6.17
CA ILE A 822 16.78 -33.77 5.14
C ILE A 822 18.06 -32.99 4.88
N LYS A 823 19.17 -33.69 4.62
CA LYS A 823 20.43 -33.08 4.20
C LYS A 823 20.65 -33.33 2.71
N ILE A 824 20.87 -32.28 1.95
CA ILE A 824 21.14 -32.33 0.51
C ILE A 824 22.34 -31.42 0.26
N ASN A 825 23.40 -31.96 -0.36
CA ASN A 825 24.60 -31.20 -0.73
C ASN A 825 25.20 -30.36 0.41
N GLY A 826 25.29 -30.93 1.62
CA GLY A 826 25.87 -30.27 2.80
C GLY A 826 24.92 -29.38 3.60
N ALA A 827 23.86 -28.85 2.98
CA ALA A 827 22.86 -28.03 3.66
C ALA A 827 21.72 -28.87 4.25
N THR A 828 21.08 -28.36 5.32
CA THR A 828 19.91 -28.99 5.93
C THR A 828 18.63 -28.26 5.49
N TYR A 829 17.62 -29.02 5.08
CA TYR A 829 16.34 -28.51 4.57
C TYR A 829 15.16 -28.99 5.42
N ILE A 830 14.20 -28.08 5.57
CA ILE A 830 13.01 -28.19 6.42
C ILE A 830 11.82 -27.62 5.65
N ASP A 831 10.62 -27.95 6.11
CA ASP A 831 9.38 -27.46 5.52
C ASP A 831 9.37 -25.95 5.32
N GLY A 832 8.96 -25.53 4.11
CA GLY A 832 8.83 -24.14 3.72
C GLY A 832 7.72 -23.40 4.46
N SER A 833 6.82 -24.10 5.18
CA SER A 833 5.74 -23.49 5.96
C SER A 833 6.23 -22.52 7.03
N LEU A 834 7.50 -22.65 7.44
CA LEU A 834 8.18 -21.78 8.41
C LEU A 834 8.66 -20.45 7.83
N VAL A 835 8.55 -20.26 6.51
CA VAL A 835 8.97 -19.03 5.82
C VAL A 835 7.95 -18.53 4.79
N ALA A 836 7.18 -19.43 4.18
CA ALA A 836 6.17 -19.12 3.19
C ALA A 836 5.19 -20.27 3.02
N ASN A 837 4.21 -20.40 3.93
CA ASN A 837 3.18 -21.43 3.79
C ASN A 837 2.28 -21.20 2.56
N ASN A 838 2.05 -19.94 2.21
CA ASN A 838 1.52 -19.52 0.92
C ASN A 838 2.70 -19.11 0.04
N PRO A 839 3.06 -19.86 -1.02
CA PRO A 839 4.25 -19.58 -1.84
C PRO A 839 4.03 -18.49 -2.90
N SER A 840 2.87 -17.85 -2.92
CA SER A 840 2.45 -17.08 -4.08
C SER A 840 3.19 -15.78 -4.30
N TYR A 841 3.52 -15.02 -3.25
CA TYR A 841 4.31 -13.80 -3.41
C TYR A 841 5.68 -14.13 -3.99
N ARG A 842 6.31 -15.20 -3.51
CA ARG A 842 7.58 -15.72 -4.05
C ARG A 842 7.43 -16.18 -5.50
N ALA A 843 6.37 -16.92 -5.82
CA ALA A 843 6.09 -17.38 -7.17
C ALA A 843 5.87 -16.20 -8.13
N LEU A 844 5.08 -15.19 -7.74
CA LEU A 844 4.82 -14.02 -8.55
C LEU A 844 6.10 -13.18 -8.75
N ARG A 845 6.87 -12.96 -7.69
CA ARG A 845 8.16 -12.26 -7.76
C ARG A 845 9.16 -12.98 -8.67
N GLU A 846 9.23 -14.30 -8.58
CA GLU A 846 10.08 -15.14 -9.43
C GLU A 846 9.66 -15.09 -10.90
N VAL A 847 8.35 -15.14 -11.18
CA VAL A 847 7.84 -15.00 -12.56
C VAL A 847 8.16 -13.60 -13.09
N SER A 848 8.03 -12.57 -12.26
CA SER A 848 8.27 -11.16 -12.64
C SER A 848 9.73 -10.82 -12.86
N SER A 849 10.66 -11.56 -12.25
CA SER A 849 12.09 -11.36 -12.49
C SER A 849 12.60 -12.04 -13.76
N ILE A 850 11.88 -13.05 -14.25
CA ILE A 850 12.21 -13.77 -15.48
C ILE A 850 11.53 -13.14 -16.69
N HIS A 851 10.32 -12.60 -16.51
CA HIS A 851 9.49 -12.11 -17.61
C HIS A 851 9.16 -10.63 -17.46
N SER A 852 9.25 -9.90 -18.57
CA SER A 852 8.88 -8.48 -18.65
C SER A 852 7.38 -8.25 -18.52
N LYS A 853 6.55 -9.24 -18.89
CA LYS A 853 5.09 -9.19 -18.82
C LYS A 853 4.56 -9.94 -17.59
N ALA A 854 3.61 -9.31 -16.90
CA ALA A 854 2.81 -9.95 -15.86
C ALA A 854 2.06 -11.19 -16.41
N PRO A 855 1.80 -12.21 -15.58
CA PRO A 855 0.97 -13.34 -15.98
C PRO A 855 -0.45 -12.87 -16.35
N VAL A 856 -1.13 -13.58 -17.24
CA VAL A 856 -2.54 -13.28 -17.60
C VAL A 856 -3.49 -13.77 -16.53
N VAL A 857 -3.18 -14.90 -15.89
CA VAL A 857 -3.95 -15.45 -14.77
C VAL A 857 -3.00 -15.94 -13.69
N PHE A 858 -3.27 -15.58 -12.44
CA PHE A 858 -2.62 -16.17 -11.29
C PHE A 858 -3.65 -16.78 -10.35
N VAL A 859 -3.53 -18.07 -10.07
CA VAL A 859 -4.42 -18.82 -9.18
C VAL A 859 -3.63 -19.31 -7.98
N ASN A 860 -4.08 -18.97 -6.78
CA ASN A 860 -3.66 -19.61 -5.55
C ASN A 860 -4.78 -20.48 -5.00
N ILE A 861 -4.45 -21.72 -4.66
CA ILE A 861 -5.39 -22.66 -4.05
C ILE A 861 -4.94 -22.96 -2.61
N GLY A 862 -5.75 -22.51 -1.65
CA GLY A 862 -5.51 -22.65 -0.22
C GLY A 862 -5.89 -24.02 0.34
N THR A 863 -5.57 -24.24 1.63
CA THR A 863 -5.91 -25.48 2.37
C THR A 863 -6.80 -25.22 3.60
N GLY A 864 -7.58 -24.13 3.56
CA GLY A 864 -8.49 -23.71 4.65
C GLY A 864 -8.13 -22.34 5.24
N ARG A 865 -9.14 -21.54 5.64
CA ARG A 865 -8.95 -20.22 6.29
C ARG A 865 -9.81 -20.05 7.55
N GLN A 866 -9.23 -19.47 8.62
CA GLN A 866 -9.96 -19.09 9.86
C GLN A 866 -10.84 -17.88 9.64
N VAL A 867 -12.13 -18.07 9.88
CA VAL A 867 -13.12 -17.00 9.99
C VAL A 867 -13.11 -16.52 11.45
N GLY A 868 -12.54 -15.34 11.69
CA GLY A 868 -12.92 -14.48 12.83
C GLY A 868 -12.61 -14.98 14.24
N THR A 869 -11.39 -15.43 14.54
CA THR A 869 -10.93 -15.59 15.94
C THR A 869 -9.78 -14.66 16.27
N ASN A 870 -10.02 -13.72 17.20
CA ASN A 870 -9.01 -12.89 17.88
C ASN A 870 -8.11 -13.79 18.76
N VAL A 871 -7.22 -14.56 18.15
CA VAL A 871 -6.12 -15.20 18.87
C VAL A 871 -4.98 -14.20 18.88
N ILE A 872 -4.72 -13.63 20.06
CA ILE A 872 -3.53 -12.82 20.30
C ILE A 872 -2.31 -13.73 20.09
N PHE A 873 -1.64 -13.59 18.94
CA PHE A 873 -0.37 -14.25 18.69
C PHE A 873 0.68 -13.66 19.63
N ARG A 874 0.96 -14.36 20.75
CA ARG A 874 2.17 -14.11 21.54
C ARG A 874 3.36 -14.53 20.70
N SER A 875 4.06 -13.56 20.12
CA SER A 875 5.40 -13.81 19.58
C SER A 875 6.31 -14.17 20.75
N ASP A 876 6.57 -15.47 20.97
CA ASP A 876 7.64 -15.90 21.88
C ASP A 876 8.99 -15.60 21.21
N ALA A 877 9.42 -14.33 21.29
CA ALA A 877 10.72 -13.86 20.80
C ALA A 877 11.88 -14.72 21.32
N LYS A 878 11.73 -15.28 22.54
CA LYS A 878 12.69 -16.16 23.21
C LYS A 878 12.99 -17.48 22.50
N TRP A 879 12.19 -17.92 21.52
CA TRP A 879 12.49 -19.13 20.74
C TRP A 879 13.47 -18.84 19.59
N ARG A 880 13.36 -17.67 18.96
CA ARG A 880 14.29 -17.24 17.89
C ARG A 880 15.70 -16.99 18.44
N ASP A 881 15.83 -16.66 19.72
CA ASP A 881 17.15 -16.46 20.34
C ASP A 881 17.87 -17.78 20.69
N ARG A 882 17.21 -18.94 20.54
CA ARG A 882 17.84 -20.24 20.85
C ARG A 882 18.70 -20.75 19.70
N PRO A 883 19.84 -21.40 20.00
CA PRO A 883 20.63 -22.12 19.01
C PRO A 883 19.79 -23.13 18.23
N TRP A 884 20.12 -23.30 16.95
CA TRP A 884 19.44 -24.22 16.03
C TRP A 884 19.28 -25.65 16.60
N SER A 885 20.30 -26.14 17.30
CA SER A 885 20.32 -27.46 17.95
C SER A 885 19.29 -27.63 19.07
N GLU A 886 18.90 -26.56 19.76
CA GLU A 886 17.92 -26.56 20.85
C GLU A 886 16.47 -26.46 20.33
N ARG A 887 16.27 -25.74 19.23
CA ARG A 887 14.95 -25.61 18.58
C ARG A 887 14.41 -26.95 18.08
N LEU A 888 15.31 -27.85 17.66
CA LEU A 888 14.99 -29.21 17.20
C LEU A 888 14.56 -30.16 18.33
N GLN A 889 14.92 -29.88 19.59
CA GLN A 889 14.69 -30.77 20.72
C GLN A 889 13.35 -30.53 21.43
N HIS A 890 12.73 -29.36 21.23
CA HIS A 890 11.46 -28.97 21.86
C HIS A 890 10.44 -28.38 20.86
N PRO A 891 9.95 -29.16 19.87
CA PRO A 891 8.93 -28.67 18.94
C PRO A 891 7.58 -28.53 19.67
N ASN A 892 7.21 -27.30 20.03
CA ASN A 892 5.88 -27.03 20.56
C ASN A 892 4.87 -27.00 19.39
N ARG A 893 3.92 -27.94 19.36
CA ARG A 893 2.88 -28.01 18.30
C ARG A 893 2.18 -26.66 18.11
N LEU A 894 1.85 -25.97 19.21
CA LEU A 894 1.16 -24.67 19.16
C LEU A 894 1.96 -23.59 18.40
N PHE A 895 3.29 -23.62 18.51
CA PHE A 895 4.18 -22.69 17.81
C PHE A 895 4.17 -22.91 16.30
N GLN A 896 4.08 -24.16 15.84
CA GLN A 896 4.05 -24.48 14.42
C GLN A 896 2.75 -24.00 13.76
N TYR A 897 1.60 -24.18 14.41
CA TYR A 897 0.31 -23.65 13.92
C TYR A 897 0.36 -22.13 13.80
N THR A 898 0.74 -21.44 14.88
CA THR A 898 0.80 -19.97 14.94
C THR A 898 1.81 -19.37 13.96
N THR A 899 2.97 -19.98 13.80
CA THR A 899 4.00 -19.52 12.87
C THR A 899 3.59 -19.74 11.42
N THR A 900 2.99 -20.89 11.11
CA THR A 900 2.50 -21.22 9.76
C THR A 900 1.35 -20.30 9.35
N GLU A 901 0.41 -20.01 10.25
CA GLU A 901 -0.68 -19.05 10.02
C GLU A 901 -0.14 -17.63 9.84
N PHE A 902 0.78 -17.18 10.69
CA PHE A 902 1.41 -15.86 10.58
C PHE A 902 2.09 -15.64 9.22
N TYR A 903 2.90 -16.60 8.75
CA TYR A 903 3.57 -16.49 7.46
C TYR A 903 2.59 -16.66 6.28
N ALA A 904 1.54 -17.46 6.43
CA ALA A 904 0.49 -17.56 5.41
C ALA A 904 -0.24 -16.21 5.23
N GLU A 905 -0.61 -15.53 6.31
CA GLU A 905 -1.28 -14.22 6.25
C GLU A 905 -0.35 -13.13 5.70
N THR A 906 0.90 -13.11 6.15
CA THR A 906 1.91 -12.15 5.69
C THR A 906 2.16 -12.31 4.18
N GLU A 907 2.45 -13.51 3.70
CA GLU A 907 2.68 -13.76 2.26
C GLU A 907 1.40 -13.58 1.43
N THR A 908 0.21 -13.79 2.00
CA THR A 908 -1.06 -13.48 1.30
C THR A 908 -1.25 -11.99 1.12
N LYS A 909 -0.91 -11.18 2.12
CA LYS A 909 -0.95 -9.72 2.00
C LYS A 909 0.09 -9.23 0.98
N GLU A 910 1.33 -9.69 1.09
CA GLU A 910 2.42 -9.31 0.16
C GLU A 910 2.13 -9.75 -1.28
N TRP A 911 1.50 -10.93 -1.46
CA TRP A 911 0.98 -11.39 -2.74
C TRP A 911 0.04 -10.32 -3.32
N LEU A 912 -0.97 -9.91 -2.54
CA LEU A 912 -2.08 -9.04 -3.01
C LEU A 912 -1.56 -7.67 -3.39
N GLU A 913 -0.68 -7.13 -2.57
CA GLU A 913 -0.01 -5.87 -2.86
C GLU A 913 0.93 -5.96 -4.08
N LEU A 914 1.62 -7.09 -4.30
CA LEU A 914 2.47 -7.26 -5.49
C LEU A 914 1.63 -7.36 -6.77
N ALA A 915 0.56 -8.15 -6.76
CA ALA A 915 -0.29 -8.28 -7.92
C ALA A 915 -1.05 -7.01 -8.27
N GLU A 916 -1.53 -6.27 -7.26
CA GLU A 916 -2.14 -4.95 -7.44
C GLU A 916 -1.13 -3.98 -8.06
N ARG A 917 0.11 -3.92 -7.54
CA ARG A 917 1.19 -3.13 -8.14
C ARG A 917 1.53 -3.52 -9.58
N MET A 918 1.37 -4.80 -9.93
CA MET A 918 1.60 -5.31 -11.28
C MET A 918 0.40 -5.11 -12.22
N GLY A 919 -0.74 -4.59 -11.73
CA GLY A 919 -1.96 -4.46 -12.52
C GLY A 919 -2.56 -5.82 -12.92
N LEU A 920 -2.39 -6.85 -12.09
CA LEU A 920 -2.83 -8.21 -12.39
C LEU A 920 -4.35 -8.34 -12.18
N GLU A 921 -5.12 -8.17 -13.25
CA GLU A 921 -6.60 -8.18 -13.20
C GLU A 921 -7.20 -9.54 -12.81
N LYS A 922 -6.58 -10.65 -13.20
CA LYS A 922 -7.10 -12.03 -12.98
C LYS A 922 -6.29 -12.77 -11.92
N ALA A 923 -6.44 -12.27 -10.71
CA ALA A 923 -5.80 -12.70 -9.48
C ALA A 923 -6.79 -13.44 -8.58
N TYR A 924 -6.70 -14.76 -8.49
CA TYR A 924 -7.70 -15.57 -7.79
C TYR A 924 -7.11 -16.35 -6.61
N ARG A 925 -7.70 -16.19 -5.42
CA ARG A 925 -7.42 -17.04 -4.24
C ARG A 925 -8.63 -17.92 -3.95
N LEU A 926 -8.51 -19.21 -4.24
CA LEU A 926 -9.53 -20.22 -3.99
C LEU A 926 -9.19 -20.98 -2.71
N SER A 927 -9.88 -20.71 -1.60
CA SER A 927 -9.67 -21.41 -0.34
C SER A 927 -11.00 -21.63 0.35
N VAL A 928 -11.25 -22.87 0.79
CA VAL A 928 -12.42 -23.21 1.60
C VAL A 928 -12.37 -22.44 2.92
N GLU A 929 -13.44 -21.72 3.25
CA GLU A 929 -13.58 -20.96 4.49
C GLU A 929 -14.30 -21.79 5.56
N GLY A 930 -13.98 -21.59 6.84
CA GLY A 930 -14.70 -22.25 7.94
C GLY A 930 -14.14 -23.63 8.27
N ASP A 931 -14.96 -24.68 8.19
CA ASP A 931 -14.72 -25.94 8.91
C ASP A 931 -13.55 -26.80 8.41
N LEU A 932 -13.05 -26.60 7.18
CA LEU A 932 -11.91 -27.37 6.65
C LEU A 932 -10.67 -27.27 7.57
N GLN A 933 -10.46 -26.13 8.20
CA GLN A 933 -9.34 -25.90 9.11
C GLN A 933 -9.40 -26.71 10.41
N THR A 934 -10.59 -27.17 10.80
CA THR A 934 -10.79 -27.96 12.02
C THR A 934 -10.16 -29.34 11.90
N ILE A 935 -9.85 -29.76 10.67
CA ILE A 935 -9.15 -31.01 10.37
C ILE A 935 -7.64 -30.82 10.67
N PRO A 936 -7.06 -31.62 11.58
CA PRO A 936 -5.62 -31.59 11.83
C PRO A 936 -4.78 -31.90 10.59
N TYR A 937 -3.57 -31.34 10.51
CA TYR A 937 -2.66 -31.49 9.38
C TYR A 937 -2.33 -32.94 8.99
N ASP A 938 -2.39 -33.88 9.93
CA ASP A 938 -2.10 -35.29 9.69
C ASP A 938 -3.27 -36.22 10.04
N ASP A 939 -4.49 -35.68 10.00
CA ASP A 939 -5.67 -36.49 10.26
C ASP A 939 -5.86 -37.55 9.17
N TRP A 940 -5.85 -38.83 9.56
CA TRP A 940 -6.05 -39.92 8.60
C TRP A 940 -6.85 -41.05 9.22
N ARG A 941 -8.18 -40.88 9.28
CA ARG A 941 -9.08 -41.81 9.96
C ARG A 941 -10.06 -42.51 9.00
N PRO A 942 -10.30 -43.82 9.15
CA PRO A 942 -9.51 -44.76 9.96
C PRO A 942 -8.11 -44.95 9.35
N ALA A 943 -7.16 -45.41 10.17
CA ALA A 943 -5.80 -45.67 9.73
C ALA A 943 -5.79 -46.66 8.54
N GLY A 944 -4.98 -46.38 7.53
CA GLY A 944 -4.81 -47.21 6.33
C GLY A 944 -5.79 -46.94 5.18
N THR A 945 -6.90 -46.24 5.39
CA THR A 945 -7.80 -45.81 4.29
C THR A 945 -8.12 -44.33 4.27
N GLY A 946 -8.04 -43.65 5.42
CA GLY A 946 -8.35 -42.21 5.52
C GLY A 946 -9.81 -41.86 5.23
N LYS A 947 -10.69 -42.85 4.99
CA LYS A 947 -12.03 -42.67 4.42
C LYS A 947 -12.89 -41.61 5.11
N LYS A 948 -12.86 -41.53 6.45
CA LYS A 948 -13.64 -40.52 7.20
C LYS A 948 -13.06 -39.12 7.04
N THR A 949 -11.73 -39.00 7.06
CA THR A 949 -11.07 -37.71 6.85
C THR A 949 -11.26 -37.22 5.41
N LEU A 950 -11.09 -38.10 4.43
CA LEU A 950 -11.33 -37.82 3.01
C LEU A 950 -12.76 -37.35 2.79
N GLN A 951 -13.76 -38.08 3.31
CA GLN A 951 -15.16 -37.69 3.17
C GLN A 951 -15.41 -36.27 3.72
N LYS A 952 -14.89 -35.94 4.90
CA LYS A 952 -15.05 -34.60 5.47
C LYS A 952 -14.42 -33.51 4.60
N ILE A 953 -13.21 -33.75 4.10
CA ILE A 953 -12.53 -32.79 3.19
C ILE A 953 -13.37 -32.59 1.93
N THR A 954 -13.88 -33.68 1.34
CA THR A 954 -14.76 -33.63 0.17
C THR A 954 -16.03 -32.85 0.46
N ASP A 955 -16.72 -33.14 1.57
CA ASP A 955 -17.98 -32.47 1.92
C ASP A 955 -17.80 -30.95 2.03
N PHE A 956 -16.77 -30.50 2.76
CA PHE A 956 -16.47 -29.06 2.90
C PHE A 956 -16.05 -28.41 1.58
N THR A 957 -15.30 -29.14 0.74
CA THR A 957 -14.85 -28.61 -0.56
C THR A 957 -16.01 -28.49 -1.53
N GLU A 958 -16.88 -29.50 -1.60
CA GLU A 958 -18.08 -29.49 -2.46
C GLU A 958 -19.06 -28.39 -2.05
N GLU A 959 -19.21 -28.12 -0.75
CA GLU A 959 -20.00 -26.97 -0.28
C GLU A 959 -19.42 -25.64 -0.78
N TYR A 960 -18.11 -25.45 -0.67
CA TYR A 960 -17.44 -24.26 -1.20
C TYR A 960 -17.59 -24.11 -2.73
N LEU A 961 -17.45 -25.21 -3.49
CA LEU A 961 -17.56 -25.22 -4.94
C LEU A 961 -18.99 -24.95 -5.46
N ARG A 962 -20.01 -25.04 -4.61
CA ARG A 962 -21.40 -24.71 -4.97
C ARG A 962 -21.69 -23.21 -4.97
N LYS A 963 -20.85 -22.39 -4.33
CA LYS A 963 -21.02 -20.93 -4.31
C LYS A 963 -20.92 -20.36 -5.73
N ASP A 964 -21.86 -19.49 -6.10
CA ASP A 964 -21.90 -18.92 -7.45
C ASP A 964 -20.65 -18.10 -7.78
N GLU A 965 -20.13 -17.31 -6.82
CA GLU A 965 -18.87 -16.56 -6.97
C GLU A 965 -17.69 -17.46 -7.36
N VAL A 966 -17.60 -18.65 -6.74
CA VAL A 966 -16.52 -19.61 -6.96
C VAL A 966 -16.67 -20.24 -8.34
N ARG A 967 -17.91 -20.54 -8.74
CA ARG A 967 -18.20 -21.07 -10.07
C ARG A 967 -17.83 -20.06 -11.17
N ASP A 968 -18.12 -18.78 -10.96
CA ASP A 968 -17.79 -17.72 -11.91
C ASP A 968 -16.27 -17.54 -12.05
N ILE A 969 -15.53 -17.57 -10.94
CA ILE A 969 -14.06 -17.56 -10.94
C ILE A 969 -13.51 -18.79 -11.70
N ILE A 970 -14.01 -19.99 -11.40
CA ILE A 970 -13.58 -21.23 -12.08
C ILE A 970 -13.85 -21.15 -13.58
N ASN A 971 -15.02 -20.62 -13.97
CA ASN A 971 -15.35 -20.39 -15.37
C ASN A 971 -14.34 -19.42 -16.01
N SER A 972 -14.02 -18.29 -15.36
CA SER A 972 -13.05 -17.32 -15.89
C SER A 972 -11.67 -17.95 -16.11
N ILE A 973 -11.17 -18.69 -15.12
CA ILE A 973 -9.87 -19.40 -15.21
C ILE A 973 -9.88 -20.38 -16.38
N ALA A 974 -10.92 -21.21 -16.49
CA ALA A 974 -11.02 -22.24 -17.51
C ALA A 974 -11.08 -21.65 -18.93
N HIS A 975 -11.80 -20.55 -19.14
CA HIS A 975 -11.87 -19.89 -20.44
C HIS A 975 -10.50 -19.36 -20.90
N GLU A 976 -9.76 -18.68 -20.02
CA GLU A 976 -8.41 -18.20 -20.37
C GLU A 976 -7.44 -19.35 -20.63
N ALA A 977 -7.50 -20.40 -19.80
CA ALA A 977 -6.67 -21.58 -19.96
C ALA A 977 -6.89 -22.25 -21.32
N VAL A 978 -8.15 -22.46 -21.73
CA VAL A 978 -8.48 -23.07 -23.04
C VAL A 978 -8.11 -22.14 -24.19
N ARG A 979 -8.41 -20.84 -24.08
CA ARG A 979 -8.07 -19.84 -25.11
C ARG A 979 -6.57 -19.84 -25.39
N ILE A 980 -5.75 -19.74 -24.35
CA ILE A 980 -4.28 -19.65 -24.47
C ILE A 980 -3.71 -20.99 -24.97
N ARG A 981 -4.14 -22.12 -24.41
CA ARG A 981 -3.70 -23.45 -24.88
C ARG A 981 -3.99 -23.67 -26.35
N ARG A 982 -5.22 -23.37 -26.82
CA ARG A 982 -5.59 -23.54 -28.24
C ARG A 982 -4.80 -22.61 -29.14
N ALA A 983 -4.56 -21.36 -28.73
CA ALA A 983 -3.70 -20.46 -29.48
C ALA A 983 -2.26 -20.98 -29.60
N ARG A 984 -1.71 -21.57 -28.52
CA ARG A 984 -0.38 -22.20 -28.54
C ARG A 984 -0.34 -23.47 -29.39
N ALA A 985 -1.40 -24.28 -29.38
CA ALA A 985 -1.48 -25.54 -30.13
C ALA A 985 -1.33 -25.35 -31.65
N ILE A 986 -1.55 -24.16 -32.18
CA ILE A 986 -1.35 -23.82 -33.60
C ILE A 986 0.14 -23.60 -33.94
N THR A 987 0.98 -23.36 -32.92
CA THR A 987 2.41 -23.05 -33.08
C THR A 987 3.28 -24.32 -33.09
N GLY A 988 4.44 -24.26 -33.75
CA GLY A 988 5.39 -25.38 -33.79
C GLY A 988 5.98 -25.76 -32.42
N ARG A 989 6.06 -24.82 -31.46
CA ARG A 989 6.58 -25.04 -30.10
C ARG A 989 5.69 -25.92 -29.23
N TRP A 990 4.40 -26.05 -29.55
CA TRP A 990 3.45 -26.77 -28.72
C TRP A 990 3.82 -28.24 -28.52
N GLU A 991 4.27 -28.92 -29.58
CA GLU A 991 4.58 -30.36 -29.49
C GLU A 991 5.73 -30.64 -28.52
N ALA A 992 6.78 -29.80 -28.56
CA ALA A 992 7.89 -29.86 -27.62
C ALA A 992 7.45 -29.62 -26.17
N PHE A 993 6.65 -28.57 -25.94
CA PHE A 993 6.08 -28.25 -24.61
C PHE A 993 5.16 -29.36 -24.08
N ALA A 994 4.30 -29.91 -24.95
CA ALA A 994 3.28 -30.89 -24.61
C ALA A 994 3.85 -32.29 -24.34
N LYS A 995 4.87 -32.70 -25.11
CA LYS A 995 5.60 -33.98 -24.91
C LYS A 995 6.65 -33.87 -23.80
N GLY A 996 7.21 -32.68 -23.61
CA GLY A 996 8.23 -32.40 -22.61
C GLY A 996 9.66 -32.75 -23.04
N TYR A 997 9.93 -32.67 -24.34
CA TYR A 997 11.26 -32.86 -24.93
C TYR A 997 11.65 -31.64 -25.76
N ALA A 998 12.92 -31.25 -25.74
CA ALA A 998 13.46 -30.31 -26.73
C ALA A 998 13.47 -30.98 -28.12
N SER A 999 13.27 -30.17 -29.16
CA SER A 999 13.09 -30.54 -30.58
C SER A 999 13.95 -31.70 -31.10
N ASP A 1000 13.38 -32.44 -32.05
CA ASP A 1000 13.80 -33.69 -32.72
C ASP A 1000 15.21 -33.74 -33.39
N SER A 1001 16.20 -32.96 -32.96
CA SER A 1001 17.56 -32.99 -33.55
C SER A 1001 18.58 -33.86 -32.80
N GLU A 1002 18.31 -34.33 -31.57
CA GLU A 1002 19.33 -35.07 -30.78
C GLU A 1002 19.00 -36.54 -30.50
N TRP A 1003 17.75 -36.99 -30.60
CA TRP A 1003 17.38 -38.38 -30.24
C TRP A 1003 17.36 -39.35 -31.42
N ILE A 1004 17.30 -38.88 -32.67
CA ILE A 1004 17.33 -39.75 -33.86
C ILE A 1004 18.71 -40.42 -34.06
N ASN A 1005 19.76 -40.00 -33.35
CA ASN A 1005 21.08 -40.64 -33.39
C ASN A 1005 21.38 -41.59 -32.22
N ALA A 1006 20.45 -41.83 -31.29
CA ALA A 1006 20.67 -42.73 -30.16
C ALA A 1006 20.31 -44.20 -30.45
N ASP A 1007 19.63 -44.47 -31.58
CA ASP A 1007 19.36 -45.82 -32.11
C ASP A 1007 20.36 -46.24 -33.22
N ARG A 1008 21.58 -45.68 -33.23
CA ARG A 1008 22.71 -46.14 -34.06
C ARG A 1008 23.91 -46.59 -33.24
#